data_AF-A0A956EAL9-F1
#
_entry.id   AF-A0A956EAL9-F1
#
_cell.length_a   1.000
_cell.length_b   1.000
_cell.length_c   1.000
_cell.angle_alpha   90.00
_cell.angle_beta   90.00
_cell.angle_gamma   90.00
#
_symmetry.space_group_name_H-M   'P 1'
#
loop_
_entity.id
_entity.type
_entity.pdbx_description
1 polymer ?
#
loop_
_entity_poly.entity_id
_entity_poly.type
_entity_poly.pdbx_seq_one_letter_code
_entity_poly.pdbx_strand_id
1 'polypeptide(L)'
;APDAAAATSGDLDPAAGRYATVPFEAPPLGMAPAGLYGGGLVVVTRDGAGLAEAVVAELSARGVFAECVDQVPSGAFGVILLDALAPLSSVEQALDVNRSAFRKAKQFAASEPQRGLFVSVQDTGGAFGGSALAMDLPCDVDPLRAWTGGVAALTRTLGKEYPGVSVKAIDLQRGRLSLGEQAASIASEVLEGGPDADVGLSSCGRRFALRNVRRDLEPDRVGELCLKAGDVVVVSGGARGVTANCLLTLAQAAPLRFVLLGRTPLGEEPQDLGSISGEAALKQALIVRAKQAGQAVTPRAIASELKRLLAQREIRGTLSELERRGSEVRYLAVDVADAAALSAALDGVRRDWGSVSAVIHGAGVIADKRIAEKPEDSFDWVFDTKVQGLRALLAATASDSLKALIQFSSVAARTGNQGQSDYAMANEVLNVVAAAEATQRPGAIVRSLGWGPWESGMVTPELRAHFERLGVPLISERRGAEMLERELCAAAEEPSAVVLGGDPDSDLHPSAEPREAISELLVGPRTHPYLADHAVEGVPMVPVVLAMEWLARAAQAYAPRLRLARLRDVRVLRGIVLRDFATTPTRLLVRCKQVSNGHGIVAQLELSSEHGLHYRCSAELLPPGTSLAKGAASAVSAASLDLEPWAGRAVYDGGVLFHGPRFQLISQLVGMSERGASATLRGVLDAGWGEPESRWRTDPAALDGALQLALLWSARMLGGASLPTSVGELSLHHPPTHGPLTCTLSAGSASGSRAVMDLALHDAAGTLIAELSGVETHQLPARIGAESRA
;
A
#
# COMPACT_ATOMS: atom_id res chain seq x y z
N ALA A 1 5.85 16.82 55.42
CA ALA A 1 7.02 16.38 54.61
C ALA A 1 7.93 15.58 55.53
N PRO A 2 8.36 14.37 55.13
CA PRO A 2 9.04 14.15 53.86
C PRO A 2 8.22 13.37 52.83
N ASP A 3 8.21 13.93 51.62
CA ASP A 3 8.29 13.33 50.29
C ASP A 3 7.52 12.03 50.00
N ALA A 4 6.25 12.22 49.65
CA ALA A 4 5.57 11.41 48.65
C ALA A 4 5.97 11.94 47.26
N ALA A 5 7.10 11.47 46.73
CA ALA A 5 7.49 11.66 45.34
C ALA A 5 8.10 10.37 44.80
N ALA A 6 7.68 10.02 43.58
CA ALA A 6 8.15 8.91 42.74
C ALA A 6 7.74 7.49 43.18
N ALA A 7 6.47 7.14 42.94
CA ALA A 7 6.11 5.79 42.55
C ALA A 7 5.93 5.74 41.02
N THR A 8 6.77 4.92 40.39
CA THR A 8 6.61 4.21 39.11
C THR A 8 6.65 5.00 37.79
N SER A 9 7.87 5.24 37.29
CA SER A 9 8.17 5.04 35.86
C SER A 9 8.39 3.54 35.61
N GLY A 10 7.33 2.74 35.67
CA GLY A 10 7.38 1.35 35.23
C GLY A 10 7.33 1.31 33.71
N ASP A 11 8.40 0.80 33.09
CA ASP A 11 8.60 0.49 31.67
C ASP A 11 7.40 0.81 30.74
N LEU A 12 7.52 1.92 30.03
CA LEU A 12 6.74 2.15 28.81
C LEU A 12 7.30 1.18 27.76
N ASP A 13 6.49 0.24 27.26
CA ASP A 13 6.87 -0.55 26.09
C ASP A 13 7.09 0.41 24.90
N PRO A 14 8.34 0.60 24.43
CA PRO A 14 8.65 1.55 23.37
C PRO A 14 8.12 1.13 21.99
N ALA A 15 7.53 -0.07 21.87
CA ALA A 15 7.08 -0.64 20.59
C ALA A 15 5.69 -0.16 20.13
N ALA A 16 4.80 0.27 21.03
CA ALA A 16 3.46 0.74 20.68
C ALA A 16 3.42 2.27 20.45
N GLY A 17 3.31 2.68 19.18
CA GLY A 17 3.29 4.07 18.73
C GLY A 17 1.98 4.51 18.09
N ARG A 18 1.93 5.77 17.67
CA ARG A 18 0.84 6.35 16.90
C ARG A 18 1.28 6.62 15.47
N TYR A 19 0.50 6.17 14.49
CA TYR A 19 0.81 6.27 13.07
C TYR A 19 -0.33 6.95 12.32
N ALA A 20 0.02 7.84 11.41
CA ALA A 20 -0.91 8.42 10.45
C ALA A 20 -0.62 7.83 9.07
N THR A 21 -1.68 7.50 8.32
CA THR A 21 -1.54 7.14 6.91
C THR A 21 -1.48 8.42 6.09
N VAL A 22 -0.37 8.59 5.36
CA VAL A 22 -0.13 9.76 4.52
C VAL A 22 0.02 9.35 3.05
N PRO A 23 -0.57 10.10 2.11
CA PRO A 23 -0.25 9.94 0.71
C PRO A 23 1.18 10.44 0.44
N PHE A 24 1.86 9.80 -0.50
CA PHE A 24 3.11 10.29 -1.07
C PHE A 24 3.07 10.11 -2.58
N GLU A 25 3.69 11.04 -3.30
CA GLU A 25 3.74 10.98 -4.76
C GLU A 25 4.57 9.77 -5.21
N ALA A 26 3.92 8.89 -5.97
CA ALA A 26 4.47 7.62 -6.41
C ALA A 26 4.19 7.47 -7.90
N PRO A 27 5.12 7.90 -8.77
CA PRO A 27 4.93 7.81 -10.21
C PRO A 27 4.75 6.35 -10.69
N PRO A 28 3.98 6.12 -11.78
CA PRO A 28 3.77 4.78 -12.31
C PRO A 28 5.09 4.20 -12.85
N LEU A 29 5.31 2.91 -12.57
CA LEU A 29 6.56 2.22 -12.92
C LEU A 29 6.59 1.71 -14.38
N GLY A 30 5.49 1.81 -15.10
CA GLY A 30 5.39 1.31 -16.49
C GLY A 30 5.32 -0.21 -16.57
N MET A 31 4.74 -0.89 -15.58
CA MET A 31 4.62 -2.35 -15.56
C MET A 31 3.26 -2.82 -15.09
N ALA A 32 2.80 -3.91 -15.70
CA ALA A 32 1.54 -4.58 -15.37
C ALA A 32 1.76 -5.70 -14.34
N PRO A 33 0.70 -6.11 -13.61
CA PRO A 33 0.66 -7.35 -12.86
C PRO A 33 0.88 -8.60 -13.72
N ALA A 34 1.48 -9.64 -13.13
CA ALA A 34 1.69 -10.92 -13.78
C ALA A 34 0.38 -11.58 -14.26
N GLY A 35 0.40 -12.13 -15.47
CA GLY A 35 -0.66 -12.86 -16.16
C GLY A 35 -1.63 -11.99 -16.97
N LEU A 36 -1.59 -10.66 -16.83
CA LEU A 36 -2.60 -9.76 -17.43
C LEU A 36 -2.69 -9.86 -18.96
N TYR A 37 -1.55 -9.98 -19.64
CA TYR A 37 -1.50 -10.12 -21.11
C TYR A 37 -1.54 -11.58 -21.58
N GLY A 38 -1.81 -12.53 -20.68
CA GLY A 38 -1.79 -13.97 -20.95
C GLY A 38 -3.06 -14.55 -21.59
N GLY A 39 -4.04 -13.71 -21.94
CA GLY A 39 -5.31 -14.13 -22.55
C GLY A 39 -6.39 -14.60 -21.57
N GLY A 40 -6.15 -14.47 -20.26
CA GLY A 40 -7.19 -14.72 -19.24
C GLY A 40 -8.27 -13.63 -19.27
N LEU A 41 -9.53 -14.01 -19.09
CA LEU A 41 -10.65 -13.07 -19.03
C LEU A 41 -10.54 -12.15 -17.81
N VAL A 42 -10.47 -10.84 -18.05
CA VAL A 42 -10.61 -9.80 -17.03
C VAL A 42 -12.04 -9.28 -17.07
N VAL A 43 -12.77 -9.38 -15.97
CA VAL A 43 -14.13 -8.85 -15.91
C VAL A 43 -14.16 -7.50 -15.22
N VAL A 44 -14.93 -6.55 -15.78
CA VAL A 44 -15.16 -5.22 -15.21
C VAL A 44 -16.61 -5.14 -14.76
N THR A 45 -16.85 -4.82 -13.49
CA THR A 45 -18.23 -4.78 -12.99
C THR A 45 -18.91 -3.48 -13.39
N ARG A 46 -20.22 -3.54 -13.68
CA ARG A 46 -20.99 -2.35 -14.06
C ARG A 46 -21.14 -1.37 -12.90
N ASP A 47 -20.81 -0.12 -13.19
CA ASP A 47 -21.03 1.05 -12.33
C ASP A 47 -22.44 1.67 -12.54
N GLY A 48 -23.15 1.28 -13.61
CA GLY A 48 -24.46 1.84 -13.92
C GLY A 48 -24.43 3.25 -14.54
N ALA A 49 -23.24 3.79 -14.85
CA ALA A 49 -23.08 5.08 -15.54
C ALA A 49 -22.23 4.97 -16.85
N GLY A 50 -21.90 3.75 -17.30
CA GLY A 50 -21.24 3.49 -18.58
C GLY A 50 -19.71 3.53 -18.52
N LEU A 51 -19.11 3.68 -17.34
CA LEU A 51 -17.66 3.68 -17.18
C LEU A 51 -17.07 2.30 -17.41
N ALA A 52 -17.76 1.23 -17.01
CA ALA A 52 -17.32 -0.15 -17.22
C ALA A 52 -17.03 -0.44 -18.70
N GLU A 53 -17.92 -0.04 -19.60
CA GLU A 53 -17.77 -0.22 -21.04
C GLU A 53 -16.56 0.55 -21.59
N ALA A 54 -16.32 1.77 -21.10
CA ALA A 54 -15.15 2.55 -21.49
C ALA A 54 -13.84 1.96 -20.96
N VAL A 55 -13.81 1.45 -19.72
CA VAL A 55 -12.64 0.74 -19.17
C VAL A 55 -12.34 -0.52 -19.98
N VAL A 56 -13.37 -1.29 -20.35
CA VAL A 56 -13.20 -2.48 -21.21
C VAL A 56 -12.65 -2.09 -22.58
N ALA A 57 -13.13 -1.00 -23.18
CA ALA A 57 -12.61 -0.51 -24.46
C ALA A 57 -11.13 -0.13 -24.37
N GLU A 58 -10.72 0.58 -23.31
CA GLU A 58 -9.33 0.95 -23.05
C GLU A 58 -8.42 -0.28 -22.84
N LEU A 59 -8.86 -1.24 -22.03
CA LEU A 59 -8.11 -2.49 -21.79
C LEU A 59 -7.98 -3.32 -23.08
N SER A 60 -9.06 -3.45 -23.85
CA SER A 60 -9.09 -4.20 -25.12
C SER A 60 -8.19 -3.57 -26.17
N ALA A 61 -8.20 -2.24 -26.30
CA ALA A 61 -7.32 -1.50 -27.21
C ALA A 61 -5.83 -1.69 -26.87
N ARG A 62 -5.53 -2.04 -25.61
CA ARG A 62 -4.17 -2.27 -25.08
C ARG A 62 -3.84 -3.76 -24.92
N GLY A 63 -4.65 -4.65 -25.50
CA GLY A 63 -4.33 -6.08 -25.63
C GLY A 63 -4.76 -6.96 -24.46
N VAL A 64 -5.65 -6.48 -23.58
CA VAL A 64 -6.26 -7.28 -22.51
C VAL A 64 -7.62 -7.78 -22.95
N PHE A 65 -7.89 -9.08 -22.75
CA PHE A 65 -9.21 -9.66 -23.00
C PHE A 65 -10.14 -9.31 -21.84
N ALA A 66 -11.03 -8.34 -22.05
CA ALA A 66 -11.90 -7.82 -21.01
C ALA A 66 -13.38 -7.77 -21.40
N GLU A 67 -14.28 -7.98 -20.44
CA GLU A 67 -15.73 -7.92 -20.64
C GLU A 67 -16.44 -7.26 -19.44
N CYS A 68 -17.55 -6.57 -19.70
CA CYS A 68 -18.38 -6.00 -18.64
C CYS A 68 -19.35 -7.05 -18.10
N VAL A 69 -19.41 -7.21 -16.77
CA VAL A 69 -20.29 -8.20 -16.11
C VAL A 69 -21.07 -7.60 -14.94
N ASP A 70 -22.21 -8.20 -14.61
CA ASP A 70 -22.95 -7.91 -13.37
C ASP A 70 -22.55 -8.86 -12.23
N GLN A 71 -22.20 -10.10 -12.58
CA GLN A 71 -21.75 -11.16 -11.68
C GLN A 71 -20.40 -11.68 -12.16
N VAL A 72 -19.50 -12.01 -11.24
CA VAL A 72 -18.18 -12.53 -11.58
C VAL A 72 -18.32 -13.99 -12.02
N PRO A 73 -17.95 -14.35 -13.26
CA PRO A 73 -18.02 -15.74 -13.72
C PRO A 73 -16.94 -16.59 -13.05
N SER A 74 -17.22 -17.89 -12.88
CA SER A 74 -16.23 -18.84 -12.38
C SER A 74 -15.03 -18.92 -13.34
N GLY A 75 -13.82 -18.86 -12.81
CA GLY A 75 -12.59 -18.94 -13.59
C GLY A 75 -12.16 -17.63 -14.26
N ALA A 76 -12.80 -16.49 -13.95
CA ALA A 76 -12.28 -15.18 -14.33
C ALA A 76 -10.83 -15.03 -13.84
N PHE A 77 -9.92 -14.62 -14.73
CA PHE A 77 -8.53 -14.37 -14.36
C PHE A 77 -8.39 -13.09 -13.54
N GLY A 78 -9.13 -12.05 -13.93
CA GLY A 78 -9.09 -10.74 -13.30
C GLY A 78 -10.48 -10.19 -12.99
N VAL A 79 -10.59 -9.40 -11.93
CA VAL A 79 -11.80 -8.64 -11.58
C VAL A 79 -11.42 -7.19 -11.35
N ILE A 80 -12.15 -6.26 -11.97
CA ILE A 80 -12.08 -4.82 -11.70
C ILE A 80 -13.46 -4.39 -11.18
N LEU A 81 -13.57 -4.11 -9.89
CA LEU A 81 -14.79 -3.68 -9.23
C LEU A 81 -14.99 -2.17 -9.38
N LEU A 82 -16.03 -1.77 -10.11
CA LEU A 82 -16.45 -0.36 -10.23
C LEU A 82 -17.72 -0.03 -9.44
N ASP A 83 -18.22 -0.97 -8.63
CA ASP A 83 -19.46 -0.82 -7.83
C ASP A 83 -19.47 0.47 -6.99
N ALA A 84 -18.33 0.88 -6.42
CA ALA A 84 -18.23 2.09 -5.62
C ALA A 84 -18.24 3.40 -6.42
N LEU A 85 -18.26 3.32 -7.75
CA LEU A 85 -18.43 4.46 -8.64
C LEU A 85 -19.89 4.64 -9.08
N ALA A 86 -20.80 3.77 -8.63
CA ALA A 86 -22.22 3.90 -8.94
C ALA A 86 -22.79 5.27 -8.51
N PRO A 87 -23.83 5.78 -9.19
CA PRO A 87 -24.59 6.92 -8.72
C PRO A 87 -25.20 6.63 -7.33
N LEU A 88 -25.04 7.55 -6.39
CA LEU A 88 -25.55 7.42 -5.03
C LEU A 88 -26.49 8.58 -4.69
N SER A 89 -27.56 8.28 -3.98
CA SER A 89 -28.55 9.25 -3.47
C SER A 89 -28.84 9.10 -1.97
N SER A 90 -28.37 8.02 -1.34
CA SER A 90 -28.57 7.75 0.09
C SER A 90 -27.46 6.88 0.68
N VAL A 91 -27.23 7.00 1.98
CA VAL A 91 -26.22 6.18 2.68
C VAL A 91 -26.54 4.69 2.52
N GLU A 92 -27.82 4.30 2.51
CA GLU A 92 -28.24 2.91 2.28
C GLU A 92 -27.66 2.34 0.98
N GLN A 93 -27.73 3.10 -0.11
CA GLN A 93 -27.15 2.69 -1.40
C GLN A 93 -25.63 2.54 -1.32
N ALA A 94 -24.94 3.38 -0.54
CA ALA A 94 -23.50 3.24 -0.30
C ALA A 94 -23.16 1.98 0.52
N LEU A 95 -24.04 1.55 1.43
CA LEU A 95 -23.87 0.31 2.18
C LEU A 95 -24.15 -0.93 1.32
N ASP A 96 -25.11 -0.85 0.40
CA ASP A 96 -25.39 -1.88 -0.60
C ASP A 96 -24.21 -2.12 -1.54
N VAL A 97 -23.48 -1.04 -1.90
CA VAL A 97 -22.23 -1.13 -2.67
C VAL A 97 -21.20 -2.02 -1.96
N ASN A 98 -21.00 -1.85 -0.65
CA ASN A 98 -20.06 -2.68 0.11
C ASN A 98 -20.47 -4.16 0.07
N ARG A 99 -21.77 -4.46 0.22
CA ARG A 99 -22.32 -5.82 0.12
C ARG A 99 -22.13 -6.43 -1.28
N SER A 100 -22.39 -5.63 -2.30
CA SER A 100 -22.19 -6.04 -3.70
C SER A 100 -20.73 -6.38 -3.98
N ALA A 101 -19.80 -5.53 -3.53
CA ALA A 101 -18.37 -5.76 -3.65
C ALA A 101 -17.95 -7.05 -2.92
N PHE A 102 -18.43 -7.28 -1.70
CA PHE A 102 -18.18 -8.51 -0.95
C PHE A 102 -18.70 -9.77 -1.68
N ARG A 103 -19.94 -9.75 -2.19
CA ARG A 103 -20.52 -10.87 -2.97
C ARG A 103 -19.67 -11.19 -4.21
N LYS A 104 -19.21 -10.17 -4.93
CA LYS A 104 -18.35 -10.32 -6.12
C LYS A 104 -16.95 -10.83 -5.78
N ALA A 105 -16.35 -10.35 -4.69
CA ALA A 105 -15.10 -10.90 -4.17
C ALA A 105 -15.26 -12.37 -3.76
N LYS A 106 -16.38 -12.74 -3.14
CA LYS A 106 -16.73 -14.12 -2.80
C LYS A 106 -16.86 -15.02 -4.03
N GLN A 107 -17.47 -14.53 -5.11
CA GLN A 107 -17.55 -15.26 -6.38
C GLN A 107 -16.17 -15.52 -7.01
N PHE A 108 -15.29 -14.52 -7.00
CA PHE A 108 -13.92 -14.67 -7.46
C PHE A 108 -13.14 -15.68 -6.59
N ALA A 109 -13.22 -15.50 -5.27
CA ALA A 109 -12.55 -16.32 -4.26
C ALA A 109 -13.03 -17.79 -4.25
N ALA A 110 -14.27 -18.06 -4.66
CA ALA A 110 -14.84 -19.41 -4.73
C ALA A 110 -14.09 -20.35 -5.69
N SER A 111 -13.30 -19.80 -6.63
CA SER A 111 -12.43 -20.59 -7.52
C SER A 111 -11.08 -20.95 -6.91
N GLU A 112 -10.79 -20.50 -5.67
CA GLU A 112 -9.49 -20.62 -4.99
C GLU A 112 -8.30 -20.24 -5.90
N PRO A 113 -8.29 -19.00 -6.43
CA PRO A 113 -7.34 -18.58 -7.44
C PRO A 113 -5.91 -18.63 -6.90
N GLN A 114 -5.04 -19.34 -7.61
CA GLN A 114 -3.60 -19.38 -7.32
C GLN A 114 -2.85 -18.19 -7.93
N ARG A 115 -3.42 -17.60 -8.99
CA ARG A 115 -2.95 -16.42 -9.70
C ARG A 115 -4.14 -15.65 -10.24
N GLY A 116 -3.98 -14.34 -10.41
CA GLY A 116 -5.03 -13.50 -10.98
C GLY A 116 -4.82 -12.03 -10.65
N LEU A 117 -5.83 -11.24 -10.97
CA LEU A 117 -5.89 -9.81 -10.68
C LEU A 117 -7.19 -9.49 -9.93
N PHE A 118 -7.11 -8.71 -8.86
CA PHE A 118 -8.29 -8.16 -8.20
C PHE A 118 -8.11 -6.68 -7.90
N VAL A 119 -8.86 -5.85 -8.62
CA VAL A 119 -8.82 -4.41 -8.50
C VAL A 119 -10.15 -3.91 -7.96
N SER A 120 -10.11 -3.00 -7.00
CA SER A 120 -11.28 -2.18 -6.66
C SER A 120 -11.04 -0.74 -7.01
N VAL A 121 -12.10 -0.05 -7.41
CA VAL A 121 -12.08 1.38 -7.68
C VAL A 121 -13.20 2.06 -6.90
N GLN A 122 -12.83 3.06 -6.09
CA GLN A 122 -13.75 3.91 -5.34
C GLN A 122 -13.47 5.39 -5.63
N ASP A 123 -14.36 6.27 -5.19
CA ASP A 123 -14.17 7.73 -5.22
C ASP A 123 -14.44 8.26 -3.81
N THR A 124 -13.39 8.34 -3.02
CA THR A 124 -13.34 8.88 -1.66
C THR A 124 -12.35 10.05 -1.58
N GLY A 125 -12.23 10.81 -2.68
CA GLY A 125 -11.41 12.02 -2.75
C GLY A 125 -10.01 11.83 -3.35
N GLY A 126 -9.65 10.64 -3.85
CA GLY A 126 -8.36 10.35 -4.50
C GLY A 126 -7.19 10.11 -3.54
N ALA A 127 -7.48 9.91 -2.25
CA ALA A 127 -6.50 9.69 -1.18
C ALA A 127 -7.05 8.84 -0.02
N PHE A 128 -8.08 8.02 -0.29
CA PHE A 128 -8.78 7.14 0.66
C PHE A 128 -9.36 7.88 1.87
N GLY A 129 -9.87 9.10 1.66
CA GLY A 129 -10.28 9.98 2.75
C GLY A 129 -9.14 10.46 3.66
N GLY A 130 -7.88 10.31 3.25
CA GLY A 130 -6.72 10.77 4.00
C GLY A 130 -6.69 12.29 4.19
N SER A 131 -6.13 12.75 5.32
CA SER A 131 -6.12 14.18 5.66
C SER A 131 -5.31 15.00 4.65
N ALA A 132 -5.92 16.07 4.12
CA ALA A 132 -5.34 17.07 3.23
C ALA A 132 -4.02 17.70 3.74
N LEU A 133 -3.77 17.60 5.06
CA LEU A 133 -2.69 18.28 5.78
C LEU A 133 -1.28 17.98 5.28
N ALA A 134 -1.08 16.88 4.54
CA ALA A 134 0.26 16.49 4.08
C ALA A 134 0.67 17.10 2.73
N MET A 135 -0.28 17.55 1.88
CA MET A 135 0.04 17.79 0.46
C MET A 135 -0.72 18.93 -0.26
N ASP A 136 -1.48 19.79 0.44
CA ASP A 136 -2.31 20.85 -0.19
C ASP A 136 -3.18 20.31 -1.34
N LEU A 137 -3.63 19.06 -1.23
CA LEU A 137 -4.48 18.43 -2.23
C LEU A 137 -5.93 18.87 -1.96
N PRO A 138 -6.68 19.29 -3.00
CA PRO A 138 -8.11 19.49 -2.86
C PRO A 138 -8.76 18.10 -2.74
N CYS A 139 -8.75 17.51 -1.55
CA CYS A 139 -9.44 16.26 -1.24
C CYS A 139 -10.78 16.56 -0.57
N ASP A 140 -11.79 16.86 -1.40
CA ASP A 140 -13.17 16.94 -0.93
C ASP A 140 -13.73 15.52 -0.88
N VAL A 141 -13.77 14.92 0.32
CA VAL A 141 -14.48 13.66 0.53
C VAL A 141 -15.96 13.97 0.52
N ASP A 142 -16.68 13.54 -0.52
CA ASP A 142 -18.15 13.57 -0.53
C ASP A 142 -18.67 12.75 0.67
N PRO A 143 -19.42 13.36 1.61
CA PRO A 143 -19.93 12.67 2.80
C PRO A 143 -20.75 11.42 2.48
N LEU A 144 -21.41 11.39 1.32
CA LEU A 144 -22.18 10.22 0.90
C LEU A 144 -21.25 9.09 0.43
N ARG A 145 -20.22 9.43 -0.34
CA ARG A 145 -19.23 8.45 -0.84
C ARG A 145 -18.31 7.93 0.24
N ALA A 146 -18.12 8.65 1.35
CA ALA A 146 -17.35 8.16 2.49
C ALA A 146 -17.81 6.76 2.96
N TRP A 147 -19.11 6.47 2.84
CA TRP A 147 -19.70 5.19 3.22
C TRP A 147 -19.35 4.02 2.30
N THR A 148 -18.77 4.24 1.11
CA THR A 148 -18.27 3.17 0.22
C THR A 148 -16.83 2.75 0.55
N GLY A 149 -16.16 3.42 1.49
CA GLY A 149 -14.72 3.26 1.73
C GLY A 149 -14.25 1.85 2.10
N GLY A 150 -15.16 0.97 2.55
CA GLY A 150 -14.85 -0.41 2.91
C GLY A 150 -14.25 -1.24 1.77
N VAL A 151 -14.57 -0.92 0.51
CA VAL A 151 -14.16 -1.70 -0.66
C VAL A 151 -12.63 -1.80 -0.80
N ALA A 152 -11.87 -0.78 -0.40
CA ALA A 152 -10.42 -0.85 -0.37
C ALA A 152 -9.90 -1.93 0.59
N ALA A 153 -10.45 -2.02 1.81
CA ALA A 153 -10.04 -3.00 2.81
C ALA A 153 -10.41 -4.45 2.45
N LEU A 154 -11.47 -4.65 1.65
CA LEU A 154 -11.79 -5.95 1.03
C LEU A 154 -10.63 -6.43 0.14
N THR A 155 -10.12 -5.53 -0.69
CA THR A 155 -9.02 -5.82 -1.64
C THR A 155 -7.73 -6.16 -0.90
N ARG A 156 -7.41 -5.41 0.16
CA ARG A 156 -6.27 -5.70 1.05
C ARG A 156 -6.38 -7.07 1.71
N THR A 157 -7.57 -7.41 2.20
CA THR A 157 -7.82 -8.72 2.83
C THR A 157 -7.72 -9.86 1.81
N LEU A 158 -8.25 -9.67 0.59
CA LEU A 158 -8.14 -10.66 -0.48
C LEU A 158 -6.68 -10.96 -0.82
N GLY A 159 -5.81 -9.94 -0.89
CA GLY A 159 -4.38 -10.15 -1.12
C GLY A 159 -3.69 -10.97 -0.02
N LYS A 160 -4.15 -10.86 1.22
CA LYS A 160 -3.67 -11.70 2.33
C LYS A 160 -4.19 -13.14 2.25
N GLU A 161 -5.42 -13.34 1.79
CA GLU A 161 -6.01 -14.67 1.65
C GLU A 161 -5.56 -15.43 0.41
N TYR A 162 -5.13 -14.71 -0.63
CA TYR A 162 -4.70 -15.26 -1.93
C TYR A 162 -3.39 -14.60 -2.39
N PRO A 163 -2.22 -14.91 -1.78
CA PRO A 163 -0.96 -14.22 -2.03
C PRO A 163 -0.43 -14.28 -3.48
N GLY A 164 -0.92 -15.23 -4.28
CA GLY A 164 -0.58 -15.32 -5.70
C GLY A 164 -1.44 -14.42 -6.61
N VAL A 165 -2.50 -13.82 -6.08
CA VAL A 165 -3.34 -12.83 -6.78
C VAL A 165 -2.75 -11.44 -6.58
N SER A 166 -2.54 -10.72 -7.68
CA SER A 166 -2.16 -9.31 -7.62
C SER A 166 -3.38 -8.47 -7.24
N VAL A 167 -3.27 -7.66 -6.19
CA VAL A 167 -4.39 -6.84 -5.70
C VAL A 167 -4.07 -5.34 -5.81
N LYS A 168 -5.09 -4.53 -6.11
CA LYS A 168 -4.96 -3.07 -6.13
C LYS A 168 -6.27 -2.38 -5.77
N ALA A 169 -6.26 -1.55 -4.74
CA ALA A 169 -7.31 -0.60 -4.45
C ALA A 169 -6.94 0.75 -5.08
N ILE A 170 -7.84 1.29 -5.90
CA ILE A 170 -7.69 2.58 -6.57
C ILE A 170 -8.73 3.53 -5.96
N ASP A 171 -8.28 4.67 -5.43
CA ASP A 171 -9.16 5.78 -5.11
C ASP A 171 -9.04 6.86 -6.19
N LEU A 172 -10.11 7.08 -6.94
CA LEU A 172 -10.16 7.97 -8.09
C LEU A 172 -10.94 9.25 -7.75
N GLN A 173 -10.27 10.40 -7.77
CA GLN A 173 -10.94 11.69 -7.69
C GLN A 173 -11.62 12.03 -9.02
N ARG A 174 -12.89 11.63 -9.15
CA ARG A 174 -13.57 11.64 -10.46
C ARG A 174 -14.19 12.98 -10.86
N GLY A 175 -14.52 13.85 -9.90
CA GLY A 175 -15.46 14.96 -10.07
C GLY A 175 -15.14 15.98 -11.18
N ARG A 176 -13.90 16.02 -11.66
CA ARG A 176 -13.44 16.92 -12.74
C ARG A 176 -13.05 16.20 -14.03
N LEU A 177 -13.17 14.88 -14.08
CA LEU A 177 -12.74 14.05 -15.21
C LEU A 177 -13.94 13.64 -16.06
N SER A 178 -13.80 13.69 -17.38
CA SER A 178 -14.73 13.03 -18.30
C SER A 178 -14.70 11.51 -18.14
N LEU A 179 -15.73 10.83 -18.62
CA LEU A 179 -15.81 9.37 -18.57
C LEU A 179 -14.62 8.69 -19.27
N GLY A 180 -14.17 9.24 -20.40
CA GLY A 180 -12.98 8.76 -21.11
C GLY A 180 -11.70 8.94 -20.30
N GLU A 181 -11.51 10.09 -19.64
CA GLU A 181 -10.34 10.33 -18.79
C GLU A 181 -10.33 9.41 -17.56
N GLN A 182 -11.50 9.15 -16.95
CA GLN A 182 -11.63 8.19 -15.86
C GLN A 182 -11.24 6.78 -16.31
N ALA A 183 -11.78 6.32 -17.45
CA ALA A 183 -11.48 5.01 -18.01
C ALA A 183 -10.00 4.85 -18.35
N ALA A 184 -9.41 5.85 -19.01
CA ALA A 184 -8.00 5.86 -19.36
C ALA A 184 -7.10 5.85 -18.11
N SER A 185 -7.47 6.58 -17.06
CA SER A 185 -6.74 6.62 -15.78
C SER A 185 -6.74 5.24 -15.09
N ILE A 186 -7.91 4.60 -14.99
CA ILE A 186 -8.05 3.25 -14.41
C ILE A 186 -7.25 2.23 -15.23
N ALA A 187 -7.42 2.22 -16.55
CA ALA A 187 -6.71 1.28 -17.43
C ALA A 187 -5.19 1.47 -17.37
N SER A 188 -4.70 2.72 -17.40
CA SER A 188 -3.28 3.02 -17.26
C SER A 188 -2.74 2.56 -15.91
N GLU A 189 -3.46 2.75 -14.80
CA GLU A 189 -3.01 2.26 -13.50
C GLU A 189 -2.93 0.73 -13.45
N VAL A 190 -3.89 0.03 -14.04
CA VAL A 190 -3.90 -1.44 -14.10
C VAL A 190 -2.75 -1.98 -14.97
N LEU A 191 -2.42 -1.30 -16.06
CA LEU A 191 -1.44 -1.76 -17.06
C LEU A 191 -0.01 -1.27 -16.81
N GLU A 192 0.16 -0.14 -16.13
CA GLU A 192 1.43 0.56 -16.01
C GLU A 192 1.75 1.00 -14.57
N GLY A 193 0.80 0.91 -13.64
CA GLY A 193 0.94 1.44 -12.28
C GLY A 193 1.97 0.69 -11.42
N GLY A 194 2.26 -0.57 -11.72
CA GLY A 194 3.14 -1.40 -10.89
C GLY A 194 2.44 -2.00 -9.66
N PRO A 195 3.22 -2.50 -8.67
CA PRO A 195 2.70 -3.37 -7.62
C PRO A 195 2.11 -2.65 -6.40
N ASP A 196 2.10 -1.31 -6.36
CA ASP A 196 1.50 -0.58 -5.23
C ASP A 196 0.03 -1.01 -5.05
N ALA A 197 -0.29 -1.49 -3.85
CA ALA A 197 -1.60 -2.07 -3.58
C ALA A 197 -2.67 -1.01 -3.27
N ASP A 198 -2.30 0.17 -2.76
CA ASP A 198 -3.22 1.28 -2.49
C ASP A 198 -2.77 2.51 -3.27
N VAL A 199 -3.59 2.96 -4.22
CA VAL A 199 -3.24 4.02 -5.15
C VAL A 199 -4.31 5.10 -5.20
N GLY A 200 -3.91 6.34 -4.96
CA GLY A 200 -4.73 7.52 -5.16
C GLY A 200 -4.47 8.14 -6.53
N LEU A 201 -5.53 8.40 -7.29
CA LEU A 201 -5.49 9.07 -8.59
C LEU A 201 -6.24 10.39 -8.50
N SER A 202 -5.51 11.49 -8.54
CA SER A 202 -6.10 12.83 -8.49
C SER A 202 -6.65 13.29 -9.83
N SER A 203 -7.57 14.24 -9.78
CA SER A 203 -8.13 14.88 -10.98
C SER A 203 -7.11 15.71 -11.78
N CYS A 204 -5.95 16.05 -11.20
CA CYS A 204 -4.86 16.73 -11.90
C CYS A 204 -3.82 15.78 -12.50
N GLY A 205 -4.10 14.47 -12.52
CA GLY A 205 -3.23 13.46 -13.14
C GLY A 205 -2.05 13.02 -12.26
N ARG A 206 -2.00 13.44 -10.99
CA ARG A 206 -0.99 12.95 -10.03
C ARG A 206 -1.42 11.61 -9.43
N ARG A 207 -0.43 10.74 -9.23
CA ARG A 207 -0.55 9.40 -8.65
C ARG A 207 0.13 9.35 -7.27
N PHE A 208 -0.58 8.80 -6.29
CA PHE A 208 -0.09 8.66 -4.92
C PHE A 208 -0.16 7.20 -4.48
N ALA A 209 0.78 6.81 -3.63
CA ALA A 209 0.65 5.60 -2.82
C ALA A 209 0.51 6.00 -1.35
N LEU A 210 0.04 5.07 -0.51
CA LEU A 210 -0.15 5.29 0.92
C LEU A 210 1.01 4.73 1.74
N ARG A 211 1.44 5.49 2.76
CA ARG A 211 2.45 5.05 3.74
C ARG A 211 2.01 5.39 5.16
N ASN A 212 2.26 4.50 6.10
CA ASN A 212 2.10 4.77 7.52
C ASN A 212 3.38 5.44 8.04
N VAL A 213 3.20 6.60 8.67
CA VAL A 213 4.30 7.39 9.25
C VAL A 213 4.01 7.56 10.73
N ARG A 214 5.00 7.24 11.57
CA ARG A 214 4.94 7.47 13.01
C ARG A 214 4.75 8.97 13.26
N ARG A 215 3.67 9.31 13.96
CA ARG A 215 3.27 10.66 14.36
C ARG A 215 2.76 10.61 15.79
N ASP A 216 3.68 10.45 16.72
CA ASP A 216 3.36 10.53 18.14
C ASP A 216 2.84 11.94 18.49
N LEU A 217 1.92 12.01 19.44
CA LEU A 217 1.44 13.28 19.98
C LEU A 217 2.49 13.83 20.93
N GLU A 218 3.23 14.84 20.46
CA GLU A 218 4.22 15.56 21.27
C GLU A 218 3.53 16.33 22.43
N PRO A 219 4.18 16.46 23.60
CA PRO A 219 3.56 17.06 24.79
C PRO A 219 3.02 18.49 24.59
N ASP A 220 3.60 19.27 23.69
CA ASP A 220 3.19 20.64 23.35
C ASP A 220 1.94 20.68 22.44
N ARG A 221 1.57 19.55 21.83
CA ARG A 221 0.39 19.40 20.97
C ARG A 221 -0.79 18.72 21.68
N VAL A 222 -0.63 18.42 22.97
CA VAL A 222 -1.65 17.88 23.85
C VAL A 222 -2.07 18.98 24.83
N GLY A 223 -3.32 19.44 24.72
CA GLY A 223 -3.91 20.45 25.58
C GLY A 223 -4.67 19.84 26.77
N GLU A 224 -5.59 20.62 27.33
CA GLU A 224 -6.58 20.11 28.27
C GLU A 224 -7.59 19.19 27.56
N LEU A 225 -8.21 18.30 28.33
CA LEU A 225 -9.30 17.46 27.84
C LEU A 225 -10.41 18.33 27.24
N CYS A 226 -10.85 18.01 26.02
CA CYS A 226 -11.93 18.77 25.36
C CYS A 226 -13.29 18.67 26.09
N LEU A 227 -13.44 17.68 26.97
CA LEU A 227 -14.62 17.40 27.79
C LEU A 227 -14.45 17.94 29.21
N LYS A 228 -15.53 18.44 29.79
CA LYS A 228 -15.59 19.07 31.11
C LYS A 228 -16.57 18.32 32.02
N ALA A 229 -16.46 18.56 33.32
CA ALA A 229 -17.39 18.03 34.31
C ALA A 229 -18.85 18.23 33.89
N GLY A 230 -19.65 17.17 33.94
CA GLY A 230 -21.06 17.18 33.56
C GLY A 230 -21.36 17.03 32.06
N ASP A 231 -20.35 17.03 31.18
CA ASP A 231 -20.56 16.73 29.76
C ASP A 231 -21.14 15.32 29.57
N VAL A 232 -22.09 15.19 28.64
CA VAL A 232 -22.76 13.92 28.34
C VAL A 232 -22.00 13.18 27.24
N VAL A 233 -21.54 11.97 27.55
CA VAL A 233 -20.80 11.10 26.63
C VAL A 233 -21.62 9.84 26.34
N VAL A 234 -22.06 9.69 25.09
CA VAL A 234 -22.76 8.48 24.63
C VAL A 234 -21.74 7.48 24.12
N VAL A 235 -21.74 6.27 24.67
CA VAL A 235 -20.77 5.22 24.35
C VAL A 235 -21.46 3.93 23.93
N SER A 236 -21.33 3.53 22.67
CA SER A 236 -21.79 2.21 22.24
C SER A 236 -20.74 1.14 22.55
N GLY A 237 -21.15 0.01 23.12
CA GLY A 237 -20.21 -1.05 23.50
C GLY A 237 -19.29 -0.66 24.66
N GLY A 238 -19.66 0.36 25.45
CA GLY A 238 -18.81 0.93 26.50
C GLY A 238 -18.86 0.23 27.85
N ALA A 239 -19.76 -0.73 28.04
CA ALA A 239 -19.99 -1.34 29.35
C ALA A 239 -19.10 -2.56 29.65
N ARG A 240 -18.26 -2.98 28.70
CA ARG A 240 -17.42 -4.19 28.77
C ARG A 240 -16.13 -4.02 27.96
N GLY A 241 -15.11 -4.83 28.27
CA GLY A 241 -13.88 -4.95 27.48
C GLY A 241 -13.07 -3.65 27.34
N VAL A 242 -12.34 -3.52 26.21
CA VAL A 242 -11.37 -2.44 25.99
C VAL A 242 -11.99 -1.04 26.03
N THR A 243 -13.23 -0.89 25.55
CA THR A 243 -13.94 0.39 25.61
C THR A 243 -14.20 0.81 27.05
N ALA A 244 -14.66 -0.11 27.92
CA ALA A 244 -14.88 0.16 29.33
C ALA A 244 -13.58 0.59 30.03
N ASN A 245 -12.47 -0.10 29.77
CA ASN A 245 -11.16 0.26 30.31
C ASN A 245 -10.75 1.69 29.95
N CYS A 246 -11.03 2.13 28.72
CA CYS A 246 -10.77 3.50 28.32
C CYS A 246 -11.66 4.52 29.05
N LEU A 247 -12.95 4.21 29.22
CA LEU A 247 -13.87 5.10 29.96
C LEU A 247 -13.48 5.26 31.43
N LEU A 248 -12.97 4.20 32.04
CA LEU A 248 -12.48 4.25 33.41
C LEU A 248 -11.36 5.28 33.56
N THR A 249 -10.38 5.30 32.65
CA THR A 249 -9.33 6.32 32.65
C THR A 249 -9.90 7.72 32.39
N LEU A 250 -10.79 7.87 31.43
CA LEU A 250 -11.43 9.16 31.14
C LEU A 250 -12.21 9.72 32.34
N ALA A 251 -12.88 8.86 33.11
CA ALA A 251 -13.59 9.23 34.34
C ALA A 251 -12.64 9.70 35.46
N GLN A 252 -11.35 9.35 35.42
CA GLN A 252 -10.35 9.90 36.34
C GLN A 252 -9.95 11.33 35.97
N ALA A 253 -9.94 11.64 34.67
CA ALA A 253 -9.58 12.96 34.17
C ALA A 253 -10.68 14.00 34.42
N ALA A 254 -11.96 13.61 34.28
CA ALA A 254 -13.10 14.48 34.58
C ALA A 254 -14.34 13.68 35.04
N PRO A 255 -15.17 14.23 35.94
CA PRO A 255 -16.45 13.62 36.33
C PRO A 255 -17.51 13.87 35.24
N LEU A 256 -17.62 12.94 34.30
CA LEU A 256 -18.51 13.02 33.13
C LEU A 256 -19.86 12.34 33.39
N ARG A 257 -20.81 12.51 32.46
CA ARG A 257 -22.07 11.77 32.44
C ARG A 257 -22.05 10.73 31.32
N PHE A 258 -21.92 9.46 31.65
CA PHE A 258 -21.81 8.38 30.67
C PHE A 258 -23.16 7.72 30.38
N VAL A 259 -23.50 7.62 29.10
CA VAL A 259 -24.61 6.80 28.60
C VAL A 259 -24.03 5.60 27.88
N LEU A 260 -24.02 4.44 28.52
CA LEU A 260 -23.47 3.21 27.97
C LEU A 260 -24.57 2.42 27.25
N LEU A 261 -24.40 2.21 25.95
CA LEU A 261 -25.33 1.46 25.11
C LEU A 261 -24.82 0.03 24.91
N GLY A 262 -25.70 -0.95 25.09
CA GLY A 262 -25.39 -2.36 24.82
C GLY A 262 -26.63 -3.23 24.67
N ARG A 263 -26.48 -4.44 24.14
CA ARG A 263 -27.61 -5.36 23.89
C ARG A 263 -28.02 -6.19 25.10
N THR A 264 -27.16 -6.30 26.12
CA THR A 264 -27.44 -7.15 27.28
C THR A 264 -28.46 -6.47 28.19
N PRO A 265 -29.68 -6.98 28.36
CA PRO A 265 -30.61 -6.41 29.34
C PRO A 265 -30.05 -6.60 30.75
N LEU A 266 -30.14 -5.58 31.59
CA LEU A 266 -29.87 -5.72 33.02
C LEU A 266 -31.16 -6.12 33.73
N GLY A 267 -31.17 -7.30 34.34
CA GLY A 267 -32.22 -7.74 35.26
C GLY A 267 -31.67 -7.83 36.68
N GLU A 268 -32.50 -8.19 37.65
CA GLU A 268 -32.01 -8.55 38.98
C GLU A 268 -31.20 -9.85 38.93
N GLU A 269 -30.09 -9.88 39.65
CA GLU A 269 -29.32 -11.10 39.81
C GLU A 269 -29.95 -11.97 40.90
N PRO A 270 -30.22 -13.27 40.64
CA PRO A 270 -30.74 -14.16 41.67
C PRO A 270 -29.82 -14.22 42.89
N GLN A 271 -30.40 -14.05 44.08
CA GLN A 271 -29.63 -13.98 45.34
C GLN A 271 -28.78 -15.24 45.58
N ASP A 272 -29.24 -16.41 45.14
CA ASP A 272 -28.53 -17.68 45.25
C ASP A 272 -27.26 -17.75 44.39
N LEU A 273 -27.15 -16.90 43.37
CA LEU A 273 -25.97 -16.84 42.50
C LEU A 273 -24.99 -15.75 42.92
N GLY A 274 -25.47 -14.66 43.54
CA GLY A 274 -24.70 -13.43 43.78
C GLY A 274 -23.39 -13.60 44.55
N SER A 275 -23.29 -14.59 45.46
CA SER A 275 -22.07 -14.87 46.22
C SER A 275 -21.11 -15.85 45.54
N ILE A 276 -21.55 -16.54 44.48
CA ILE A 276 -20.75 -17.55 43.79
C ILE A 276 -19.73 -16.87 42.88
N SER A 277 -18.46 -17.11 43.14
CA SER A 277 -17.35 -16.65 42.31
C SER A 277 -16.74 -17.81 41.52
N GLY A 278 -16.27 -17.52 40.31
CA GLY A 278 -15.65 -18.52 39.42
C GLY A 278 -16.63 -19.16 38.44
N GLU A 279 -16.19 -19.25 37.17
CA GLU A 279 -17.02 -19.71 36.06
C GLU A 279 -17.52 -21.15 36.24
N ALA A 280 -16.66 -22.06 36.71
CA ALA A 280 -17.02 -23.46 36.92
C ALA A 280 -18.11 -23.65 38.00
N ALA A 281 -18.00 -22.90 39.11
CA ALA A 281 -18.98 -22.95 40.20
C ALA A 281 -20.33 -22.35 39.76
N LEU A 282 -20.30 -21.23 39.03
CA LEU A 282 -21.51 -20.64 38.43
C LEU A 282 -22.19 -21.58 37.44
N LYS A 283 -21.41 -22.23 36.58
CA LYS A 283 -21.94 -23.22 35.64
C LYS A 283 -22.66 -24.35 36.37
N GLN A 284 -22.07 -24.86 37.46
CA GLN A 284 -22.69 -25.91 38.27
C GLN A 284 -23.98 -25.42 38.95
N ALA A 285 -24.00 -24.21 39.49
CA ALA A 285 -25.19 -23.61 40.09
C ALA A 285 -26.32 -23.41 39.08
N LEU A 286 -26.01 -22.97 37.86
CA LEU A 286 -26.98 -22.84 36.77
C LEU A 286 -27.57 -24.19 36.36
N ILE A 287 -26.77 -25.27 36.34
CA ILE A 287 -27.26 -26.63 36.10
C ILE A 287 -28.24 -27.07 37.19
N VAL A 288 -27.89 -26.85 38.46
CA VAL A 288 -28.75 -27.20 39.61
C VAL A 288 -30.08 -26.44 39.52
N ARG A 289 -30.02 -25.13 39.23
CA ARG A 289 -31.20 -24.28 39.09
C ARG A 289 -32.09 -24.70 37.93
N ALA A 290 -31.52 -24.99 36.77
CA ALA A 290 -32.27 -25.47 35.60
C ALA A 290 -32.99 -26.80 35.91
N LYS A 291 -32.33 -27.73 36.63
CA LYS A 291 -32.96 -28.98 37.08
C LYS A 291 -34.12 -28.73 38.04
N GLN A 292 -33.95 -27.84 39.02
CA GLN A 292 -35.00 -27.50 39.99
C GLN A 292 -36.19 -26.80 39.34
N ALA A 293 -35.95 -25.99 38.30
CA ALA A 293 -37.00 -25.30 37.54
C ALA A 293 -37.65 -26.16 36.44
N GLY A 294 -37.27 -27.44 36.31
CA GLY A 294 -37.78 -28.32 35.24
C GLY A 294 -37.39 -27.88 33.82
N GLN A 295 -36.34 -27.06 33.68
CA GLN A 295 -35.88 -26.54 32.40
C GLN A 295 -34.89 -27.51 31.72
N ALA A 296 -34.82 -27.46 30.39
CA ALA A 296 -33.91 -28.31 29.63
C ALA A 296 -32.44 -27.97 29.92
N VAL A 297 -31.70 -28.93 30.49
CA VAL A 297 -30.27 -28.81 30.82
C VAL A 297 -29.42 -29.17 29.60
N THR A 298 -29.41 -28.31 28.58
CA THR A 298 -28.53 -28.50 27.41
C THR A 298 -27.23 -27.71 27.59
N PRO A 299 -26.07 -28.21 27.09
CA PRO A 299 -24.81 -27.48 27.17
C PRO A 299 -24.89 -26.06 26.57
N ARG A 300 -25.61 -25.90 25.45
CA ARG A 300 -25.81 -24.61 24.78
C ARG A 300 -26.63 -23.64 25.64
N ALA A 301 -27.72 -24.10 26.26
CA ALA A 301 -28.55 -23.24 27.11
C ALA A 301 -27.79 -22.78 28.36
N ILE A 302 -27.09 -23.69 29.04
CA ILE A 302 -26.29 -23.36 30.22
C ILE A 302 -25.14 -22.41 29.86
N ALA A 303 -24.42 -22.65 28.76
CA ALA A 303 -23.34 -21.77 28.32
C ALA A 303 -23.87 -20.37 27.95
N SER A 304 -25.02 -20.28 27.28
CA SER A 304 -25.67 -19.01 26.95
C SER A 304 -26.05 -18.22 28.20
N GLU A 305 -26.64 -18.89 29.18
CA GLU A 305 -27.06 -18.28 30.44
C GLU A 305 -25.87 -17.84 31.30
N LEU A 306 -24.83 -18.67 31.36
CA LEU A 306 -23.57 -18.33 32.03
C LEU A 306 -22.92 -17.10 31.41
N LYS A 307 -22.82 -17.06 30.07
CA LYS A 307 -22.30 -15.91 29.32
C LYS A 307 -23.12 -14.65 29.59
N ARG A 308 -24.45 -14.77 29.65
CA ARG A 308 -25.35 -13.66 29.98
C ARG A 308 -25.11 -13.13 31.38
N LEU A 309 -25.03 -14.01 32.39
CA LEU A 309 -24.82 -13.63 33.79
C LEU A 309 -23.45 -12.97 33.99
N LEU A 310 -22.38 -13.56 33.43
CA LEU A 310 -21.03 -12.98 33.48
C LEU A 310 -20.98 -11.59 32.83
N ALA A 311 -21.64 -11.43 31.67
CA ALA A 311 -21.75 -10.13 31.03
C ALA A 311 -22.51 -9.10 31.89
N GLN A 312 -23.61 -9.50 32.55
CA GLN A 312 -24.34 -8.61 33.46
C GLN A 312 -23.49 -8.19 34.65
N ARG A 313 -22.71 -9.10 35.24
CA ARG A 313 -21.79 -8.80 36.35
C ARG A 313 -20.68 -7.84 35.91
N GLU A 314 -20.06 -8.07 34.76
CA GLU A 314 -19.03 -7.19 34.18
C GLU A 314 -19.60 -5.78 33.95
N ILE A 315 -20.82 -5.68 33.40
CA ILE A 315 -21.51 -4.40 33.21
C ILE A 315 -21.71 -3.71 34.56
N ARG A 316 -22.32 -4.37 35.55
CA ARG A 316 -22.55 -3.75 36.88
C ARG A 316 -21.25 -3.30 37.53
N GLY A 317 -20.18 -4.10 37.43
CA GLY A 317 -18.85 -3.74 37.93
C GLY A 317 -18.32 -2.47 37.27
N THR A 318 -18.46 -2.35 35.94
CA THR A 318 -18.07 -1.14 35.20
C THR A 318 -18.86 0.09 35.65
N LEU A 319 -20.18 -0.04 35.80
CA LEU A 319 -21.05 1.05 36.26
C LEU A 319 -20.62 1.54 37.65
N SER A 320 -20.48 0.63 38.61
CA SER A 320 -20.08 0.98 39.98
C SER A 320 -18.69 1.62 40.04
N GLU A 321 -17.76 1.16 39.20
CA GLU A 321 -16.40 1.72 39.19
C GLU A 321 -16.35 3.13 38.56
N LEU A 322 -17.15 3.39 37.52
CA LEU A 322 -17.32 4.74 36.97
C LEU A 322 -17.98 5.70 37.99
N GLU A 323 -19.02 5.23 38.70
CA GLU A 323 -19.69 5.99 39.77
C GLU A 323 -18.74 6.30 40.93
N ARG A 324 -17.89 5.33 41.32
CA ARG A 324 -16.87 5.51 42.36
C ARG A 324 -15.84 6.59 42.00
N ARG A 325 -15.63 6.83 40.70
CA ARG A 325 -14.74 7.89 40.18
C ARG A 325 -15.46 9.24 40.03
N GLY A 326 -16.71 9.34 40.47
CA GLY A 326 -17.49 10.58 40.52
C GLY A 326 -18.27 10.90 39.24
N SER A 327 -18.34 9.97 38.28
CA SER A 327 -19.16 10.13 37.08
C SER A 327 -20.61 9.68 37.33
N GLU A 328 -21.58 10.31 36.67
CA GLU A 328 -22.95 9.78 36.63
C GLU A 328 -23.08 8.80 35.45
N VAL A 329 -23.71 7.64 35.64
CA VAL A 329 -23.75 6.60 34.60
C VAL A 329 -25.15 6.06 34.40
N ARG A 330 -25.53 5.88 33.13
CA ARG A 330 -26.75 5.19 32.71
C ARG A 330 -26.39 4.09 31.73
N TYR A 331 -26.84 2.87 32.00
CA TYR A 331 -26.79 1.79 31.03
C TYR A 331 -28.15 1.63 30.33
N LEU A 332 -28.16 1.70 29.01
CA LEU A 332 -29.36 1.52 28.20
C LEU A 332 -29.22 0.25 27.36
N ALA A 333 -30.14 -0.70 27.57
CA ALA A 333 -30.20 -1.95 26.82
C ALA A 333 -30.83 -1.70 25.44
N VAL A 334 -30.04 -1.16 24.50
CA VAL A 334 -30.47 -0.76 23.16
C VAL A 334 -29.48 -1.30 22.14
N ASP A 335 -29.97 -1.88 21.06
CA ASP A 335 -29.13 -2.18 19.90
C ASP A 335 -28.81 -0.87 19.17
N VAL A 336 -27.52 -0.58 19.00
CA VAL A 336 -27.06 0.64 18.35
C VAL A 336 -27.50 0.71 16.88
N ALA A 337 -27.76 -0.42 16.23
CA ALA A 337 -28.27 -0.46 14.87
C ALA A 337 -29.79 -0.17 14.76
N ASP A 338 -30.53 -0.19 15.87
CA ASP A 338 -31.94 0.21 15.90
C ASP A 338 -32.05 1.73 16.06
N ALA A 339 -32.12 2.43 14.93
CA ALA A 339 -32.14 3.89 14.91
C ALA A 339 -33.33 4.49 15.67
N ALA A 340 -34.50 3.85 15.64
CA ALA A 340 -35.69 4.36 16.31
C ALA A 340 -35.58 4.21 17.84
N ALA A 341 -35.17 3.02 18.31
CA ALA A 341 -34.94 2.78 19.73
C ALA A 341 -33.81 3.66 20.29
N LEU A 342 -32.74 3.84 19.51
CA LEU A 342 -31.62 4.71 19.87
C LEU A 342 -32.06 6.17 20.00
N SER A 343 -32.80 6.70 19.02
CA SER A 343 -33.30 8.08 19.07
C SER A 343 -34.17 8.30 20.31
N ALA A 344 -35.14 7.41 20.55
CA ALA A 344 -36.03 7.53 21.71
C ALA A 344 -35.26 7.47 23.06
N ALA A 345 -34.23 6.63 23.14
CA ALA A 345 -33.37 6.52 24.30
C ALA A 345 -32.57 7.83 24.53
N LEU A 346 -31.99 8.41 23.49
CA LEU A 346 -31.23 9.65 23.58
C LEU A 346 -32.12 10.87 23.85
N ASP A 347 -33.38 10.88 23.39
CA ASP A 347 -34.33 11.93 23.77
C ASP A 347 -34.63 11.92 25.28
N GLY A 348 -34.68 10.74 25.90
CA GLY A 348 -34.74 10.60 27.35
C GLY A 348 -33.51 11.17 28.05
N VAL A 349 -32.32 10.88 27.52
CA VAL A 349 -31.07 11.45 28.03
C VAL A 349 -31.08 12.98 27.93
N ARG A 350 -31.51 13.55 26.79
CA ARG A 350 -31.55 15.00 26.60
C ARG A 350 -32.49 15.70 27.56
N ARG A 351 -33.65 15.11 27.85
CA ARG A 351 -34.60 15.65 28.84
C ARG A 351 -34.00 15.74 30.24
N ASP A 352 -33.20 14.75 30.63
CA ASP A 352 -32.71 14.64 32.00
C ASP A 352 -31.33 15.29 32.21
N TRP A 353 -30.43 15.16 31.23
CA TRP A 353 -29.01 15.50 31.35
C TRP A 353 -28.54 16.60 30.40
N GLY A 354 -29.36 16.99 29.42
CA GLY A 354 -29.02 18.00 28.39
C GLY A 354 -28.42 17.40 27.11
N SER A 355 -27.93 18.27 26.23
CA SER A 355 -27.37 17.90 24.92
C SER A 355 -26.19 16.93 25.03
N VAL A 356 -26.02 16.07 24.04
CA VAL A 356 -24.86 15.17 23.96
C VAL A 356 -23.61 15.98 23.61
N SER A 357 -22.55 15.84 24.41
CA SER A 357 -21.27 16.53 24.18
C SER A 357 -20.27 15.67 23.40
N ALA A 358 -20.34 14.34 23.51
CA ALA A 358 -19.45 13.45 22.77
C ALA A 358 -20.07 12.09 22.48
N VAL A 359 -19.59 11.47 21.40
CA VAL A 359 -19.91 10.09 21.03
C VAL A 359 -18.63 9.26 20.96
N ILE A 360 -18.63 8.10 21.62
CA ILE A 360 -17.57 7.08 21.50
C ILE A 360 -18.20 5.79 20.95
N HIS A 361 -17.90 5.47 19.70
CA HIS A 361 -18.41 4.28 19.03
C HIS A 361 -17.45 3.09 19.18
N GLY A 362 -17.60 2.36 20.29
CA GLY A 362 -16.83 1.16 20.64
C GLY A 362 -17.49 -0.18 20.32
N ALA A 363 -18.66 -0.19 19.67
CA ALA A 363 -19.38 -1.43 19.38
C ALA A 363 -18.67 -2.20 18.26
N GLY A 364 -18.62 -3.53 18.40
CA GLY A 364 -17.99 -4.40 17.42
C GLY A 364 -18.13 -5.87 17.79
N VAL A 365 -18.13 -6.71 16.77
CA VAL A 365 -18.12 -8.16 16.86
C VAL A 365 -17.21 -8.72 15.76
N ILE A 366 -16.78 -9.97 15.89
CA ILE A 366 -15.96 -10.67 14.91
C ILE A 366 -16.59 -12.02 14.57
N ALA A 367 -16.41 -12.47 13.34
CA ALA A 367 -16.90 -13.76 12.85
C ALA A 367 -15.96 -14.29 11.76
N ASP A 368 -14.74 -14.64 12.17
CA ASP A 368 -13.62 -14.89 11.25
C ASP A 368 -13.91 -16.09 10.32
N LYS A 369 -13.80 -15.84 9.01
CA LYS A 369 -14.01 -16.82 7.94
C LYS A 369 -13.42 -16.27 6.63
N ARG A 370 -12.73 -17.10 5.84
CA ARG A 370 -12.20 -16.70 4.52
C ARG A 370 -13.32 -16.18 3.62
N ILE A 371 -13.00 -15.26 2.72
CA ILE A 371 -13.95 -14.59 1.81
C ILE A 371 -14.84 -15.63 1.09
N ALA A 372 -14.26 -16.69 0.55
CA ALA A 372 -14.99 -17.75 -0.18
C ALA A 372 -16.04 -18.47 0.69
N GLU A 373 -15.75 -18.66 1.98
CA GLU A 373 -16.56 -19.49 2.87
C GLU A 373 -17.48 -18.68 3.79
N LYS A 374 -17.40 -17.35 3.71
CA LYS A 374 -18.05 -16.46 4.66
C LYS A 374 -19.54 -16.28 4.36
N PRO A 375 -20.47 -16.65 5.27
CA PRO A 375 -21.90 -16.45 5.06
C PRO A 375 -22.26 -14.96 4.99
N GLU A 376 -23.25 -14.60 4.18
CA GLU A 376 -23.69 -13.20 4.02
C GLU A 376 -24.32 -12.65 5.31
N ASP A 377 -25.19 -13.41 5.98
CA ASP A 377 -25.74 -13.00 7.29
C ASP A 377 -24.65 -12.75 8.34
N SER A 378 -23.52 -13.48 8.24
CA SER A 378 -22.37 -13.27 9.11
C SER A 378 -21.61 -11.99 8.76
N PHE A 379 -21.52 -11.65 7.47
CA PHE A 379 -20.99 -10.37 7.00
C PHE A 379 -21.85 -9.22 7.52
N ASP A 380 -23.17 -9.30 7.32
CA ASP A 380 -24.12 -8.27 7.74
C ASP A 380 -24.04 -8.01 9.23
N TRP A 381 -24.02 -9.06 10.05
CA TRP A 381 -23.93 -8.94 11.50
C TRP A 381 -22.68 -8.18 11.98
N VAL A 382 -21.50 -8.48 11.41
CA VAL A 382 -20.24 -7.82 11.76
C VAL A 382 -20.21 -6.39 11.22
N PHE A 383 -20.57 -6.22 9.95
CA PHE A 383 -20.53 -4.94 9.26
C PHE A 383 -21.52 -3.95 9.88
N ASP A 384 -22.77 -4.35 10.09
CA ASP A 384 -23.84 -3.47 10.59
C ASP A 384 -23.64 -3.05 12.05
N THR A 385 -23.06 -3.93 12.88
CA THR A 385 -22.74 -3.58 14.28
C THR A 385 -21.88 -2.30 14.36
N LYS A 386 -20.98 -2.09 13.39
CA LYS A 386 -20.14 -0.89 13.29
C LYS A 386 -20.78 0.18 12.41
N VAL A 387 -21.10 -0.17 11.18
CA VAL A 387 -21.43 0.82 10.16
C VAL A 387 -22.84 1.35 10.32
N GLN A 388 -23.84 0.48 10.48
CA GLN A 388 -25.21 0.91 10.77
C GLN A 388 -25.32 1.54 12.16
N GLY A 389 -24.58 1.01 13.13
CA GLY A 389 -24.46 1.61 14.47
C GLY A 389 -23.95 3.05 14.44
N LEU A 390 -22.85 3.30 13.71
CA LEU A 390 -22.35 4.67 13.52
C LEU A 390 -23.39 5.55 12.81
N ARG A 391 -24.02 5.06 11.73
CA ARG A 391 -25.05 5.82 10.99
C ARG A 391 -26.19 6.25 11.91
N ALA A 392 -26.69 5.33 12.73
CA ALA A 392 -27.75 5.60 13.69
C ALA A 392 -27.31 6.61 14.76
N LEU A 393 -26.08 6.50 15.28
CA LEU A 393 -25.53 7.46 16.24
C LEU A 393 -25.38 8.87 15.64
N LEU A 394 -24.86 8.99 14.43
CA LEU A 394 -24.69 10.28 13.74
C LEU A 394 -26.06 10.93 13.47
N ALA A 395 -27.04 10.16 12.99
CA ALA A 395 -28.40 10.65 12.79
C ALA A 395 -29.05 11.07 14.11
N ALA A 396 -28.95 10.24 15.15
CA ALA A 396 -29.55 10.52 16.44
C ALA A 396 -28.90 11.71 17.16
N THR A 397 -27.66 12.08 16.82
CA THR A 397 -26.92 13.22 17.41
C THR A 397 -26.70 14.39 16.45
N ALA A 398 -27.40 14.40 15.31
CA ALA A 398 -27.21 15.44 14.28
C ALA A 398 -27.50 16.86 14.77
N SER A 399 -28.40 17.02 15.75
CA SER A 399 -28.75 18.30 16.36
C SER A 399 -27.90 18.65 17.59
N ASP A 400 -26.99 17.78 18.02
CA ASP A 400 -26.11 18.04 19.16
C ASP A 400 -24.80 18.71 18.71
N SER A 401 -24.34 19.70 19.48
CA SER A 401 -23.04 20.35 19.28
C SER A 401 -21.92 19.50 19.87
N LEU A 402 -21.56 18.41 19.17
CA LEU A 402 -20.51 17.49 19.61
C LEU A 402 -19.15 18.18 19.69
N LYS A 403 -18.48 18.02 20.82
CA LYS A 403 -17.07 18.38 21.04
C LYS A 403 -16.12 17.28 20.56
N ALA A 404 -16.57 16.01 20.63
CA ALA A 404 -15.79 14.87 20.17
C ALA A 404 -16.66 13.76 19.55
N LEU A 405 -16.14 13.16 18.48
CA LEU A 405 -16.65 11.94 17.85
C LEU A 405 -15.48 10.96 17.70
N ILE A 406 -15.47 9.94 18.54
CA ILE A 406 -14.43 8.92 18.54
C ILE A 406 -15.00 7.59 18.06
N GLN A 407 -14.32 6.93 17.13
CA GLN A 407 -14.70 5.65 16.55
C GLN A 407 -13.59 4.64 16.82
N PHE A 408 -13.93 3.48 17.36
CA PHE A 408 -12.95 2.41 17.56
C PHE A 408 -12.90 1.58 16.28
N SER A 409 -11.86 1.84 15.50
CA SER A 409 -11.51 1.13 14.27
C SER A 409 -10.50 0.01 14.57
N SER A 410 -9.81 -0.50 13.55
CA SER A 410 -8.77 -1.51 13.68
C SER A 410 -7.67 -1.35 12.63
N VAL A 411 -6.45 -1.75 12.96
CA VAL A 411 -5.34 -1.89 12.00
C VAL A 411 -5.69 -2.82 10.82
N ALA A 412 -6.67 -3.73 10.98
CA ALA A 412 -7.17 -4.58 9.91
C ALA A 412 -7.80 -3.78 8.76
N ALA A 413 -8.34 -2.58 9.00
CA ALA A 413 -8.82 -1.70 7.94
C ALA A 413 -7.68 -1.29 6.99
N ARG A 414 -6.53 -0.92 7.58
CA ARG A 414 -5.36 -0.43 6.84
C ARG A 414 -4.56 -1.53 6.16
N THR A 415 -4.47 -2.71 6.78
CA THR A 415 -3.59 -3.80 6.30
C THR A 415 -4.35 -4.98 5.70
N GLY A 416 -5.68 -5.04 5.84
CA GLY A 416 -6.46 -6.28 5.68
C GLY A 416 -6.14 -7.29 6.78
N ASN A 417 -6.95 -8.35 6.94
CA ASN A 417 -6.54 -9.49 7.77
C ASN A 417 -7.24 -10.78 7.33
N GLN A 418 -6.51 -11.89 7.33
CA GLN A 418 -7.03 -13.18 6.85
C GLN A 418 -8.26 -13.58 7.67
N GLY A 419 -9.37 -13.90 6.98
CA GLY A 419 -10.64 -14.27 7.58
C GLY A 419 -11.49 -13.10 8.07
N GLN A 420 -11.04 -11.85 7.94
CA GLN A 420 -11.68 -10.68 8.54
C GLN A 420 -12.07 -9.62 7.50
N SER A 421 -12.51 -10.03 6.31
CA SER A 421 -12.88 -9.13 5.22
C SER A 421 -13.98 -8.13 5.61
N ASP A 422 -15.09 -8.60 6.17
CA ASP A 422 -16.19 -7.79 6.70
C ASP A 422 -15.75 -6.83 7.81
N TYR A 423 -14.95 -7.31 8.76
CA TYR A 423 -14.43 -6.50 9.86
C TYR A 423 -13.48 -5.41 9.35
N ALA A 424 -12.58 -5.74 8.44
CA ALA A 424 -11.68 -4.78 7.80
C ALA A 424 -12.47 -3.73 7.01
N MET A 425 -13.46 -4.16 6.21
CA MET A 425 -14.36 -3.27 5.47
C MET A 425 -15.12 -2.32 6.39
N ALA A 426 -15.73 -2.85 7.47
CA ALA A 426 -16.51 -2.05 8.40
C ALA A 426 -15.68 -0.97 9.08
N ASN A 427 -14.47 -1.32 9.53
CA ASN A 427 -13.55 -0.37 10.17
C ASN A 427 -12.97 0.66 9.18
N GLU A 428 -12.79 0.30 7.91
CA GLU A 428 -12.36 1.26 6.89
C GLU A 428 -13.48 2.27 6.55
N VAL A 429 -14.74 1.84 6.54
CA VAL A 429 -15.87 2.79 6.44
C VAL A 429 -15.83 3.79 7.59
N LEU A 430 -15.54 3.38 8.83
CA LEU A 430 -15.36 4.30 9.95
C LEU A 430 -14.24 5.32 9.66
N ASN A 431 -13.08 4.86 9.19
CA ASN A 431 -11.94 5.74 8.86
C ASN A 431 -12.33 6.85 7.87
N VAL A 432 -12.99 6.48 6.77
CA VAL A 432 -13.35 7.45 5.72
C VAL A 432 -14.50 8.36 6.17
N VAL A 433 -15.48 7.84 6.91
CA VAL A 433 -16.57 8.67 7.48
C VAL A 433 -16.03 9.64 8.53
N ALA A 434 -15.05 9.25 9.35
CA ALA A 434 -14.40 10.17 10.28
C ALA A 434 -13.74 11.35 9.57
N ALA A 435 -13.13 11.14 8.40
CA ALA A 435 -12.59 12.23 7.60
C ALA A 435 -13.68 13.17 7.09
N ALA A 436 -14.80 12.65 6.60
CA ALA A 436 -15.93 13.47 6.17
C ALA A 436 -16.59 14.25 7.33
N GLU A 437 -16.73 13.63 8.50
CA GLU A 437 -17.28 14.27 9.70
C GLU A 437 -16.34 15.35 10.27
N ALA A 438 -15.02 15.16 10.19
CA ALA A 438 -14.05 16.16 10.61
C ALA A 438 -14.20 17.48 9.82
N THR A 439 -14.43 17.39 8.51
CA THR A 439 -14.71 18.55 7.66
C THR A 439 -16.05 19.21 7.99
N GLN A 440 -17.07 18.42 8.30
CA GLN A 440 -18.41 18.93 8.63
C GLN A 440 -18.53 19.51 10.04
N ARG A 441 -17.58 19.19 10.94
CA ARG A 441 -17.59 19.60 12.36
C ARG A 441 -16.31 20.34 12.73
N PRO A 442 -16.06 21.53 12.15
CA PRO A 442 -14.85 22.29 12.45
C PRO A 442 -14.78 22.60 13.95
N GLY A 443 -13.62 22.31 14.56
CA GLY A 443 -13.36 22.49 15.99
C GLY A 443 -13.76 21.32 16.90
N ALA A 444 -14.48 20.31 16.39
CA ALA A 444 -14.70 19.06 17.12
C ALA A 444 -13.52 18.10 16.91
N ILE A 445 -13.15 17.34 17.95
CA ILE A 445 -12.18 16.25 17.82
C ILE A 445 -12.87 15.05 17.19
N VAL A 446 -12.57 14.77 15.91
CA VAL A 446 -13.11 13.61 15.19
C VAL A 446 -11.98 12.61 14.92
N ARG A 447 -12.04 11.43 15.53
CA ARG A 447 -10.99 10.39 15.42
C ARG A 447 -11.56 9.01 15.19
N SER A 448 -11.00 8.30 14.21
CA SER A 448 -11.10 6.87 14.02
C SER A 448 -9.79 6.22 14.44
N LEU A 449 -9.86 5.43 15.52
CA LEU A 449 -8.70 4.84 16.18
C LEU A 449 -8.52 3.40 15.70
N GLY A 450 -7.62 3.21 14.74
CA GLY A 450 -7.22 1.91 14.21
C GLY A 450 -6.40 1.14 15.22
N TRP A 451 -7.06 0.47 16.17
CA TRP A 451 -6.36 -0.28 17.21
C TRP A 451 -5.62 -1.51 16.64
N GLY A 452 -4.36 -1.65 17.05
CA GLY A 452 -3.63 -2.91 17.03
C GLY A 452 -4.17 -3.90 18.07
N PRO A 453 -3.57 -5.10 18.16
CA PRO A 453 -4.04 -6.12 19.09
C PRO A 453 -3.86 -5.69 20.54
N TRP A 454 -4.92 -5.79 21.34
CA TRP A 454 -4.88 -5.54 22.77
C TRP A 454 -4.54 -6.80 23.55
N GLU A 455 -3.98 -6.62 24.74
CA GLU A 455 -3.73 -7.70 25.69
C GLU A 455 -4.99 -8.39 26.20
N SER A 456 -6.13 -7.70 26.14
CA SER A 456 -7.44 -8.17 26.59
C SER A 456 -8.53 -7.93 25.53
N GLY A 457 -9.78 -8.25 25.87
CA GLY A 457 -10.92 -8.08 24.97
C GLY A 457 -11.06 -9.21 23.96
N MET A 458 -10.85 -8.94 22.67
CA MET A 458 -11.10 -9.89 21.58
C MET A 458 -9.93 -10.84 21.30
N VAL A 459 -8.79 -10.69 21.99
CA VAL A 459 -7.61 -11.54 21.82
C VAL A 459 -7.65 -12.71 22.81
N THR A 460 -7.67 -13.94 22.29
CA THR A 460 -7.58 -15.16 23.12
C THR A 460 -6.12 -15.46 23.51
N PRO A 461 -5.86 -16.31 24.52
CA PRO A 461 -4.50 -16.71 24.88
C PRO A 461 -3.71 -17.32 23.72
N GLU A 462 -4.35 -18.09 22.85
CA GLU A 462 -3.73 -18.69 21.66
C GLU A 462 -3.32 -17.63 20.63
N LEU A 463 -4.18 -16.63 20.44
CA LEU A 463 -3.93 -15.52 19.53
C LEU A 463 -2.84 -14.58 20.05
N ARG A 464 -2.80 -14.33 21.38
CA ARG A 464 -1.69 -13.64 22.05
C ARG A 464 -0.36 -14.30 21.73
N ALA A 465 -0.26 -15.62 21.96
CA ALA A 465 0.96 -16.36 21.68
C ALA A 465 1.35 -16.31 20.18
N HIS A 466 0.37 -16.22 19.28
CA HIS A 466 0.63 -16.04 17.85
C HIS A 466 1.22 -14.66 17.54
N PHE A 467 0.66 -13.59 18.09
CA PHE A 467 1.17 -12.23 17.91
C PHE A 467 2.59 -12.07 18.48
N GLU A 468 2.86 -12.64 19.66
CA GLU A 468 4.19 -12.67 20.26
C GLU A 468 5.21 -13.38 19.35
N ARG A 469 4.84 -14.51 18.74
CA ARG A 469 5.71 -15.20 17.75
C ARG A 469 5.98 -14.38 16.49
N LEU A 470 5.02 -13.55 16.08
CA LEU A 470 5.14 -12.67 14.91
C LEU A 470 5.80 -11.32 15.23
N GLY A 471 6.25 -11.11 16.47
CA GLY A 471 6.83 -9.84 16.92
C GLY A 471 5.85 -8.68 16.94
N VAL A 472 4.54 -8.95 16.97
CA VAL A 472 3.50 -7.90 16.98
C VAL A 472 3.32 -7.42 18.42
N PRO A 473 3.61 -6.14 18.74
CA PRO A 473 3.44 -5.64 20.10
C PRO A 473 1.96 -5.59 20.46
N LEU A 474 1.65 -6.07 21.66
CA LEU A 474 0.29 -6.04 22.23
C LEU A 474 0.10 -4.76 23.05
N ILE A 475 -1.04 -4.11 22.88
CA ILE A 475 -1.39 -2.90 23.63
C ILE A 475 -1.94 -3.30 24.99
N SER A 476 -1.24 -2.92 26.07
CA SER A 476 -1.75 -3.11 27.43
C SER A 476 -2.96 -2.22 27.71
N GLU A 477 -3.81 -2.65 28.65
CA GLU A 477 -5.06 -1.95 28.98
C GLU A 477 -4.82 -0.50 29.38
N ARG A 478 -3.83 -0.28 30.26
CA ARG A 478 -3.42 1.06 30.70
C ARG A 478 -2.96 1.91 29.52
N ARG A 479 -2.09 1.37 28.67
CA ARG A 479 -1.49 2.12 27.57
C ARG A 479 -2.55 2.53 26.53
N GLY A 480 -3.44 1.62 26.16
CA GLY A 480 -4.49 1.93 25.21
C GLY A 480 -5.48 2.96 25.77
N ALA A 481 -5.81 2.89 27.06
CA ALA A 481 -6.65 3.90 27.71
C ALA A 481 -5.99 5.29 27.74
N GLU A 482 -4.69 5.38 28.04
CA GLU A 482 -3.91 6.63 27.96
C GLU A 482 -3.84 7.18 26.53
N MET A 483 -3.74 6.31 25.51
CA MET A 483 -3.76 6.74 24.11
C MET A 483 -5.10 7.38 23.74
N LEU A 484 -6.24 6.82 24.16
CA LEU A 484 -7.54 7.46 23.92
C LEU A 484 -7.62 8.84 24.58
N GLU A 485 -7.22 8.94 25.85
CA GLU A 485 -7.24 10.20 26.59
C GLU A 485 -6.42 11.28 25.86
N ARG A 486 -5.21 10.93 25.39
CA ARG A 486 -4.37 11.85 24.62
C ARG A 486 -5.02 12.33 23.33
N GLU A 487 -5.74 11.47 22.61
CA GLU A 487 -6.48 11.88 21.41
C GLU A 487 -7.59 12.89 21.73
N LEU A 488 -8.26 12.75 22.89
CA LEU A 488 -9.28 13.71 23.36
C LEU A 488 -8.70 15.02 23.90
N CYS A 489 -7.39 15.07 24.11
CA CYS A 489 -6.64 16.28 24.45
C CYS A 489 -5.90 16.88 23.25
N ALA A 490 -5.88 16.20 22.10
CA ALA A 490 -5.17 16.65 20.91
C ALA A 490 -5.94 17.75 20.16
N ALA A 491 -5.22 18.57 19.41
CA ALA A 491 -5.82 19.58 18.52
C ALA A 491 -6.76 18.92 17.49
N ALA A 492 -7.89 19.56 17.18
CA ALA A 492 -8.91 19.02 16.25
C ALA A 492 -8.33 18.71 14.86
N GLU A 493 -7.33 19.49 14.44
CA GLU A 493 -6.58 19.41 13.19
C GLU A 493 -5.65 18.19 13.10
N GLU A 494 -5.47 17.40 14.15
CA GLU A 494 -4.78 16.11 13.99
C GLU A 494 -5.51 15.18 13.01
N PRO A 495 -4.80 14.25 12.33
CA PRO A 495 -5.41 13.32 11.38
C PRO A 495 -6.61 12.59 11.98
N SER A 496 -7.72 12.57 11.23
CA SER A 496 -8.96 11.95 11.67
C SER A 496 -8.90 10.42 11.72
N ALA A 497 -8.01 9.77 10.97
CA ALA A 497 -7.77 8.34 11.04
C ALA A 497 -6.32 8.05 11.40
N VAL A 498 -6.11 7.30 12.49
CA VAL A 498 -4.78 6.95 13.01
C VAL A 498 -4.73 5.47 13.38
N VAL A 499 -3.54 4.89 13.35
CA VAL A 499 -3.29 3.53 13.84
C VAL A 499 -2.50 3.60 15.14
N LEU A 500 -2.96 2.86 16.15
CA LEU A 500 -2.37 2.82 17.48
C LEU A 500 -1.88 1.40 17.78
N GLY A 501 -0.59 1.23 18.05
CA GLY A 501 0.02 -0.09 18.25
C GLY A 501 1.38 -0.21 17.54
N GLY A 502 1.69 -1.39 16.98
CA GLY A 502 2.90 -1.58 16.18
C GLY A 502 2.85 -0.85 14.82
N ASP A 503 4.02 -0.63 14.20
CA ASP A 503 4.10 -0.04 12.85
C ASP A 503 3.38 -0.96 11.84
N PRO A 504 2.29 -0.50 11.19
CA PRO A 504 1.51 -1.32 10.26
C PRO A 504 2.27 -1.70 8.99
N ASP A 505 3.30 -0.92 8.66
CA ASP A 505 4.16 -1.15 7.51
C ASP A 505 5.52 -1.73 7.93
N SER A 506 5.70 -2.15 9.19
CA SER A 506 6.95 -2.80 9.57
C SER A 506 7.06 -4.08 8.75
N ASP A 507 8.06 -4.13 7.87
CA ASP A 507 8.48 -5.36 7.18
C ASP A 507 9.04 -6.40 8.18
N LEU A 508 8.83 -6.20 9.50
CA LEU A 508 9.13 -7.12 10.60
C LEU A 508 7.98 -8.07 10.93
N HIS A 509 6.97 -8.19 10.06
CA HIS A 509 6.38 -9.50 9.86
C HIS A 509 7.28 -10.25 8.88
N PRO A 510 8.16 -11.15 9.34
CA PRO A 510 8.67 -12.15 8.44
C PRO A 510 7.43 -12.90 7.93
N SER A 511 7.02 -12.64 6.68
CA SER A 511 6.69 -13.82 5.89
C SER A 511 7.97 -14.63 5.94
N ALA A 512 7.96 -15.76 6.65
CA ALA A 512 9.09 -16.68 6.71
C ALA A 512 9.53 -17.13 5.29
N GLU A 513 8.73 -16.80 4.27
CA GLU A 513 9.00 -17.05 2.87
C GLU A 513 9.48 -15.77 2.14
N PRO A 514 10.53 -15.90 1.30
CA PRO A 514 10.97 -14.82 0.42
C PRO A 514 9.81 -14.36 -0.45
N ARG A 515 9.46 -13.07 -0.37
CA ARG A 515 8.48 -12.49 -1.30
C ARG A 515 9.11 -12.44 -2.69
N GLU A 516 8.40 -13.00 -3.66
CA GLU A 516 8.72 -12.91 -5.07
C GLU A 516 7.66 -12.03 -5.73
N ALA A 517 8.09 -11.02 -6.46
CA ALA A 517 7.22 -10.18 -7.28
C ALA A 517 7.49 -10.45 -8.75
N ILE A 518 6.42 -10.58 -9.54
CA ILE A 518 6.50 -10.73 -10.99
C ILE A 518 5.69 -9.60 -11.61
N SER A 519 6.30 -8.89 -12.55
CA SER A 519 5.66 -7.84 -13.34
C SER A 519 5.83 -8.10 -14.82
N GLU A 520 4.93 -7.56 -15.64
CA GLU A 520 4.96 -7.71 -17.09
C GLU A 520 5.14 -6.38 -17.80
N LEU A 521 5.83 -6.44 -18.93
CA LEU A 521 6.02 -5.32 -19.84
C LEU A 521 5.66 -5.76 -21.26
N LEU A 522 4.94 -4.91 -21.98
CA LEU A 522 4.77 -5.03 -23.42
C LEU A 522 5.71 -4.07 -24.15
N VAL A 523 6.62 -4.62 -24.93
CA VAL A 523 7.59 -3.88 -25.74
C VAL A 523 7.13 -3.86 -27.18
N GLY A 524 6.77 -2.69 -27.69
CA GLY A 524 6.28 -2.51 -29.05
C GLY A 524 6.35 -1.06 -29.49
N PRO A 525 5.83 -0.72 -30.68
CA PRO A 525 6.00 0.59 -31.30
C PRO A 525 5.11 1.63 -30.63
N ARG A 526 4.04 1.22 -29.93
CA ARG A 526 3.21 2.10 -29.11
C ARG A 526 3.84 2.43 -27.76
N THR A 527 4.58 1.49 -27.17
CA THR A 527 5.12 1.64 -25.81
C THR A 527 6.57 2.12 -25.80
N HIS A 528 7.39 1.69 -26.77
CA HIS A 528 8.82 1.98 -26.87
C HIS A 528 9.22 2.34 -28.32
N PRO A 529 8.59 3.36 -28.96
CA PRO A 529 8.79 3.68 -30.37
C PRO A 529 10.24 3.97 -30.76
N TYR A 530 11.06 4.43 -29.81
CA TYR A 530 12.47 4.75 -30.02
C TYR A 530 13.33 3.52 -30.32
N LEU A 531 12.90 2.31 -29.95
CA LEU A 531 13.62 1.06 -30.24
C LEU A 531 13.80 0.79 -31.74
N ALA A 532 13.00 1.43 -32.61
CA ALA A 532 13.21 1.37 -34.06
C ALA A 532 14.60 1.85 -34.49
N ASP A 533 15.22 2.76 -33.72
CA ASP A 533 16.55 3.31 -33.98
C ASP A 533 17.68 2.48 -33.33
N HIS A 534 17.36 1.44 -32.56
CA HIS A 534 18.32 0.47 -32.04
C HIS A 534 18.16 -0.86 -32.79
N ALA A 535 18.52 -0.83 -34.08
CA ALA A 535 18.30 -1.93 -35.00
C ALA A 535 19.60 -2.41 -35.66
N VAL A 536 19.87 -3.72 -35.57
CA VAL A 536 20.99 -4.34 -36.28
C VAL A 536 20.45 -4.94 -37.57
N GLU A 537 21.01 -4.52 -38.71
CA GLU A 537 20.56 -4.94 -40.04
C GLU A 537 19.04 -4.74 -40.24
N GLY A 538 18.51 -3.63 -39.68
CA GLY A 538 17.10 -3.27 -39.77
C GLY A 538 16.16 -3.99 -38.79
N VAL A 539 16.68 -4.87 -37.92
CA VAL A 539 15.86 -5.57 -36.91
C VAL A 539 16.05 -4.92 -35.53
N PRO A 540 15.01 -4.31 -34.94
CA PRO A 540 15.08 -3.74 -33.60
C PRO A 540 15.45 -4.78 -32.54
N MET A 541 16.30 -4.37 -31.60
CA MET A 541 16.70 -5.20 -30.46
C MET A 541 16.68 -4.37 -29.18
N VAL A 542 16.42 -5.01 -28.04
CA VAL A 542 16.49 -4.33 -26.75
C VAL A 542 17.96 -4.18 -26.33
N PRO A 543 18.47 -2.94 -26.12
CA PRO A 543 19.79 -2.73 -25.54
C PRO A 543 19.83 -3.17 -24.07
N VAL A 544 21.01 -3.63 -23.62
CA VAL A 544 21.22 -4.08 -22.23
C VAL A 544 20.84 -3.01 -21.20
N VAL A 545 20.99 -1.73 -21.54
CA VAL A 545 20.65 -0.61 -20.64
C VAL A 545 19.15 -0.49 -20.37
N LEU A 546 18.28 -0.86 -21.31
CA LEU A 546 16.84 -0.89 -21.07
C LEU A 546 16.45 -2.12 -20.25
N ALA A 547 17.12 -3.26 -20.48
CA ALA A 547 16.95 -4.41 -19.60
C ALA A 547 17.36 -4.05 -18.15
N MET A 548 18.47 -3.36 -17.96
CA MET A 548 18.91 -2.85 -16.65
C MET A 548 17.92 -1.86 -16.06
N GLU A 549 17.38 -0.93 -16.86
CA GLU A 549 16.35 0.02 -16.43
C GLU A 549 15.06 -0.69 -15.96
N TRP A 550 14.58 -1.70 -16.70
CA TRP A 550 13.39 -2.44 -16.29
C TRP A 550 13.65 -3.30 -15.04
N LEU A 551 14.84 -3.91 -14.92
CA LEU A 551 15.24 -4.61 -13.70
C LEU A 551 15.33 -3.63 -12.51
N ALA A 552 15.85 -2.42 -12.74
CA ALA A 552 15.92 -1.35 -11.75
C ALA A 552 14.53 -0.87 -11.28
N ARG A 553 13.60 -0.64 -12.23
CA ARG A 553 12.19 -0.29 -11.93
C ARG A 553 11.53 -1.37 -11.06
N ALA A 554 11.70 -2.66 -11.40
CA ALA A 554 11.14 -3.77 -10.62
C ALA A 554 11.75 -3.88 -9.22
N ALA A 555 13.07 -3.67 -9.07
CA ALA A 555 13.74 -3.64 -7.78
C ALA A 555 13.20 -2.51 -6.88
N GLN A 556 13.04 -1.31 -7.45
CA GLN A 556 12.48 -0.17 -6.76
C GLN A 556 11.00 -0.40 -6.36
N ALA A 557 10.24 -1.08 -7.21
CA ALA A 557 8.87 -1.50 -6.95
C ALA A 557 8.78 -2.46 -5.75
N TYR A 558 9.74 -3.36 -5.64
CA TYR A 558 9.79 -4.37 -4.58
C TYR A 558 10.04 -3.75 -3.21
N ALA A 559 10.88 -2.70 -3.13
CA ALA A 559 11.14 -1.98 -1.89
C ALA A 559 11.03 -0.45 -2.08
N PRO A 560 9.80 0.11 -2.15
CA PRO A 560 9.56 1.52 -2.44
C PRO A 560 10.17 2.51 -1.43
N ARG A 561 10.52 2.02 -0.23
CA ARG A 561 11.11 2.81 0.87
C ARG A 561 12.63 2.93 0.78
N LEU A 562 13.26 2.10 -0.03
CA LEU A 562 14.70 2.11 -0.24
C LEU A 562 15.03 2.78 -1.57
N ARG A 563 16.26 3.25 -1.71
CA ARG A 563 16.83 3.73 -2.96
C ARG A 563 17.58 2.59 -3.63
N LEU A 564 17.33 2.34 -4.91
CA LEU A 564 18.22 1.50 -5.70
C LEU A 564 19.62 2.12 -5.77
N ALA A 565 20.61 1.42 -5.24
CA ALA A 565 21.99 1.88 -5.17
C ALA A 565 22.85 1.27 -6.28
N ARG A 566 22.74 -0.04 -6.50
CA ARG A 566 23.58 -0.76 -7.46
C ARG A 566 22.84 -1.89 -8.17
N LEU A 567 23.26 -2.18 -9.40
CA LEU A 567 23.05 -3.47 -10.06
C LEU A 567 24.41 -4.18 -10.19
N ARG A 568 24.52 -5.42 -9.74
CA ARG A 568 25.75 -6.22 -9.79
C ARG A 568 25.55 -7.47 -10.64
N ASP A 569 26.65 -7.92 -11.25
CA ASP A 569 26.71 -9.14 -12.06
C ASP A 569 25.64 -9.15 -13.16
N VAL A 570 25.52 -8.07 -13.94
CA VAL A 570 24.58 -8.00 -15.05
C VAL A 570 25.07 -8.91 -16.17
N ARG A 571 24.43 -10.08 -16.29
CA ARG A 571 24.76 -11.10 -17.29
C ARG A 571 23.79 -11.05 -18.46
N VAL A 572 24.35 -10.94 -19.67
CA VAL A 572 23.60 -11.09 -20.92
C VAL A 572 23.62 -12.56 -21.30
N LEU A 573 22.51 -13.26 -21.06
CA LEU A 573 22.39 -14.69 -21.41
C LEU A 573 21.90 -14.87 -22.84
N ARG A 574 20.96 -14.02 -23.26
CA ARG A 574 20.42 -13.97 -24.63
C ARG A 574 19.84 -12.59 -24.92
N GLY A 575 20.25 -11.97 -26.03
CA GLY A 575 19.65 -10.72 -26.51
C GLY A 575 18.16 -10.87 -26.83
N ILE A 576 17.41 -9.77 -26.70
CA ILE A 576 15.98 -9.72 -27.05
C ILE A 576 15.85 -9.10 -28.44
N VAL A 577 15.50 -9.92 -29.43
CA VAL A 577 15.31 -9.50 -30.83
C VAL A 577 13.82 -9.31 -31.10
N LEU A 578 13.43 -8.13 -31.57
CA LEU A 578 12.03 -7.75 -31.79
C LEU A 578 11.66 -7.94 -33.27
N ARG A 579 11.60 -9.20 -33.72
CA ARG A 579 11.44 -9.54 -35.15
C ARG A 579 10.18 -8.95 -35.77
N ASP A 580 9.08 -8.94 -35.03
CA ASP A 580 7.77 -8.47 -35.48
C ASP A 580 7.37 -7.12 -34.85
N PHE A 581 8.36 -6.29 -34.50
CA PHE A 581 8.17 -5.04 -33.76
C PHE A 581 7.05 -4.15 -34.32
N ALA A 582 6.87 -4.09 -35.65
CA ALA A 582 5.84 -3.25 -36.24
C ALA A 582 4.40 -3.74 -36.01
N THR A 583 4.20 -5.03 -35.70
CA THR A 583 2.87 -5.67 -35.69
C THR A 583 2.51 -6.30 -34.35
N THR A 584 3.47 -6.93 -33.67
CA THR A 584 3.23 -7.74 -32.48
C THR A 584 4.13 -7.27 -31.34
N PRO A 585 3.57 -6.77 -30.22
CA PRO A 585 4.37 -6.40 -29.06
C PRO A 585 4.98 -7.65 -28.41
N THR A 586 6.23 -7.55 -27.99
CA THR A 586 6.93 -8.61 -27.25
C THR A 586 6.59 -8.51 -25.76
N ARG A 587 6.09 -9.60 -25.19
CA ARG A 587 5.82 -9.71 -23.75
C ARG A 587 7.07 -10.13 -22.99
N LEU A 588 7.43 -9.34 -21.98
CA LEU A 588 8.54 -9.62 -21.08
C LEU A 588 8.03 -9.76 -19.64
N LEU A 589 8.67 -10.65 -18.88
CA LEU A 589 8.42 -10.86 -17.46
C LEU A 589 9.66 -10.45 -16.66
N VAL A 590 9.45 -9.57 -15.67
CA VAL A 590 10.47 -9.16 -14.71
C VAL A 590 10.16 -9.82 -13.38
N ARG A 591 11.08 -10.66 -12.90
CA ARG A 591 10.98 -11.32 -11.59
C ARG A 591 11.96 -10.66 -10.64
N CYS A 592 11.48 -10.32 -9.44
CA CYS A 592 12.29 -9.83 -8.34
C CYS A 592 12.10 -10.74 -7.12
N LYS A 593 13.21 -11.27 -6.61
CA LYS A 593 13.22 -12.15 -5.43
C LYS A 593 14.25 -11.65 -4.43
N GLN A 594 13.82 -11.32 -3.22
CA GLN A 594 14.74 -10.96 -2.15
C GLN A 594 15.61 -12.16 -1.74
N VAL A 595 16.90 -11.89 -1.52
CA VAL A 595 17.87 -12.90 -1.08
C VAL A 595 18.50 -12.60 0.28
N SER A 596 18.50 -11.34 0.73
CA SER A 596 18.93 -10.98 2.09
C SER A 596 18.33 -9.65 2.56
N ASN A 597 18.29 -9.46 3.88
CA ASN A 597 17.92 -8.24 4.58
C ASN A 597 19.01 -7.89 5.61
N GLY A 598 19.68 -6.77 5.41
CA GLY A 598 20.71 -6.22 6.32
C GLY A 598 20.48 -4.72 6.53
N HIS A 599 21.52 -3.90 6.35
CA HIS A 599 21.41 -2.42 6.30
C HIS A 599 20.71 -1.90 5.01
N GLY A 600 19.87 -2.73 4.40
CA GLY A 600 19.33 -2.62 3.05
C GLY A 600 18.79 -3.98 2.59
N ILE A 601 18.41 -4.09 1.32
CA ILE A 601 17.93 -5.33 0.70
C ILE A 601 18.83 -5.69 -0.48
N VAL A 602 19.16 -6.98 -0.60
CA VAL A 602 19.69 -7.54 -1.84
C VAL A 602 18.60 -8.38 -2.49
N ALA A 603 18.33 -8.13 -3.77
CA ALA A 603 17.37 -8.86 -4.57
C ALA A 603 18.03 -9.48 -5.79
N GLN A 604 17.60 -10.68 -6.18
CA GLN A 604 17.92 -11.31 -7.47
C GLN A 604 16.84 -10.93 -8.47
N LEU A 605 17.27 -10.52 -9.65
CA LEU A 605 16.41 -10.00 -10.71
C LEU A 605 16.59 -10.81 -11.98
N GLU A 606 15.48 -11.14 -12.65
CA GLU A 606 15.46 -11.89 -13.89
C GLU A 606 14.53 -11.24 -14.91
N LEU A 607 14.99 -11.08 -16.15
CA LEU A 607 14.18 -10.66 -17.30
C LEU A 607 14.04 -11.84 -18.26
N SER A 608 12.80 -12.22 -18.57
CA SER A 608 12.50 -13.38 -19.43
C SER A 608 11.38 -13.09 -20.43
N SER A 609 11.28 -13.92 -21.45
CA SER A 609 10.16 -13.96 -22.41
C SER A 609 9.70 -15.40 -22.61
N GLU A 610 8.78 -15.63 -23.55
CA GLU A 610 8.42 -16.98 -23.99
C GLU A 610 9.61 -17.80 -24.53
N HIS A 611 10.69 -17.14 -24.95
CA HIS A 611 11.90 -17.80 -25.44
C HIS A 611 12.90 -18.16 -24.32
N GLY A 612 12.59 -17.83 -23.06
CA GLY A 612 13.42 -18.14 -21.90
C GLY A 612 14.05 -16.92 -21.24
N LEU A 613 15.08 -17.16 -20.42
CA LEU A 613 15.77 -16.14 -19.64
C LEU A 613 16.75 -15.32 -20.51
N HIS A 614 16.66 -14.01 -20.42
CA HIS A 614 17.48 -13.07 -21.20
C HIS A 614 18.59 -12.42 -20.37
N TYR A 615 18.22 -11.90 -19.19
CA TYR A 615 19.13 -11.18 -18.30
C TYR A 615 18.94 -11.62 -16.86
N ARG A 616 20.04 -11.60 -16.10
CA ARG A 616 20.04 -11.79 -14.65
C ARG A 616 21.03 -10.81 -14.02
N CYS A 617 20.66 -10.24 -12.88
CA CYS A 617 21.54 -9.46 -12.04
C CYS A 617 21.09 -9.53 -10.57
N SER A 618 21.88 -8.96 -9.68
CA SER A 618 21.44 -8.63 -8.32
C SER A 618 21.32 -7.12 -8.15
N ALA A 619 20.32 -6.68 -7.38
CA ALA A 619 20.16 -5.28 -6.99
C ALA A 619 20.46 -5.11 -5.51
N GLU A 620 21.17 -4.02 -5.19
CA GLU A 620 21.39 -3.54 -3.83
C GLU A 620 20.53 -2.29 -3.62
N LEU A 621 19.62 -2.35 -2.66
CA LEU A 621 18.76 -1.24 -2.26
C LEU A 621 19.12 -0.80 -0.84
N LEU A 622 19.33 0.50 -0.65
CA LEU A 622 19.80 1.09 0.60
C LEU A 622 18.81 2.13 1.13
N PRO A 623 18.83 2.42 2.44
CA PRO A 623 18.09 3.54 2.98
C PRO A 623 18.38 4.85 2.22
N PRO A 624 17.38 5.72 2.03
CA PRO A 624 17.60 7.06 1.48
C PRO A 624 18.65 7.83 2.29
N GLY A 625 19.48 8.63 1.62
CA GLY A 625 20.56 9.40 2.26
C GLY A 625 21.86 8.61 2.50
N THR A 626 21.88 7.29 2.30
CA THR A 626 23.11 6.50 2.34
C THR A 626 24.02 6.87 1.17
N SER A 627 25.18 7.44 1.49
CA SER A 627 26.22 7.79 0.52
C SER A 627 26.92 6.54 0.00
N LEU A 628 27.16 6.50 -1.31
CA LEU A 628 27.95 5.44 -1.93
C LEU A 628 29.40 5.88 -2.04
N ALA A 629 30.31 4.96 -1.70
CA ALA A 629 31.71 5.15 -2.03
C ALA A 629 31.85 5.29 -3.55
N LYS A 630 32.57 6.32 -3.98
CA LYS A 630 32.94 6.55 -5.38
C LYS A 630 33.86 5.42 -5.88
N GLY A 631 33.61 4.91 -7.07
CA GLY A 631 34.46 3.91 -7.71
C GLY A 631 35.78 4.49 -8.21
N ALA A 632 36.70 3.61 -8.64
CA ALA A 632 37.99 4.04 -9.19
C ALA A 632 37.84 4.86 -10.49
N ALA A 633 36.79 4.57 -11.29
CA ALA A 633 36.52 5.25 -12.55
C ALA A 633 36.23 6.75 -12.39
N SER A 634 35.51 7.15 -11.33
CA SER A 634 35.23 8.56 -11.06
C SER A 634 36.43 9.36 -10.54
N ALA A 635 37.54 8.70 -10.19
CA ALA A 635 38.80 9.37 -9.86
C ALA A 635 39.64 9.71 -11.12
N VAL A 636 39.30 9.15 -12.28
CA VAL A 636 40.03 9.35 -13.53
C VAL A 636 39.50 10.57 -14.28
N SER A 637 40.39 11.49 -14.63
CA SER A 637 40.05 12.68 -15.43
C SER A 637 40.47 12.50 -16.88
N ALA A 638 39.76 13.13 -17.83
CA ALA A 638 40.14 13.11 -19.24
C ALA A 638 41.58 13.62 -19.48
N ALA A 639 42.04 14.58 -18.66
CA ALA A 639 43.40 15.10 -18.72
C ALA A 639 44.48 14.06 -18.37
N SER A 640 44.15 13.06 -17.55
CA SER A 640 45.08 11.99 -17.16
C SER A 640 45.17 10.82 -18.16
N LEU A 641 44.34 10.84 -19.22
CA LEU A 641 44.23 9.74 -20.17
C LEU A 641 45.09 9.90 -21.42
N ASP A 642 45.83 11.00 -21.58
CA ASP A 642 46.68 11.28 -22.76
C ASP A 642 45.91 11.10 -24.09
N LEU A 643 44.70 11.67 -24.16
CA LEU A 643 43.77 11.45 -25.28
C LEU A 643 44.26 12.08 -26.58
N GLU A 644 44.27 11.29 -27.65
CA GLU A 644 44.42 11.82 -29.01
C GLU A 644 43.07 12.42 -29.46
N PRO A 645 43.04 13.68 -29.94
CA PRO A 645 41.79 14.29 -30.40
C PRO A 645 41.14 13.49 -31.53
N TRP A 646 39.82 13.28 -31.42
CA TRP A 646 39.07 12.63 -32.49
C TRP A 646 38.78 13.63 -33.61
N ALA A 647 39.60 13.60 -34.67
CA ALA A 647 39.47 14.50 -35.82
C ALA A 647 39.19 13.73 -37.12
N GLY A 648 38.18 14.18 -37.88
CA GLY A 648 37.98 13.82 -39.29
C GLY A 648 37.20 12.53 -39.60
N ARG A 649 36.64 11.83 -38.61
CA ARG A 649 35.76 10.66 -38.82
C ARG A 649 34.40 10.85 -38.15
N ALA A 650 33.33 10.48 -38.85
CA ALA A 650 32.00 10.43 -38.25
C ALA A 650 31.97 9.33 -37.18
N VAL A 651 31.39 9.62 -36.01
CA VAL A 651 31.22 8.64 -34.93
C VAL A 651 30.27 7.51 -35.34
N TYR A 652 29.20 7.87 -36.08
CA TYR A 652 28.17 6.97 -36.57
C TYR A 652 28.31 6.77 -38.08
N ASP A 653 29.35 6.06 -38.49
CA ASP A 653 29.65 5.75 -39.90
C ASP A 653 29.06 4.40 -40.38
N GLY A 654 28.39 3.66 -39.49
CA GLY A 654 27.84 2.33 -39.75
C GLY A 654 28.84 1.19 -39.64
N GLY A 655 30.11 1.46 -39.35
CA GLY A 655 31.16 0.44 -39.22
C GLY A 655 31.16 -0.26 -37.87
N VAL A 656 31.31 0.52 -36.78
CA VAL A 656 31.29 0.00 -35.40
C VAL A 656 29.94 0.23 -34.73
N LEU A 657 29.34 1.40 -34.95
CA LEU A 657 28.06 1.79 -34.35
C LEU A 657 26.96 1.77 -35.41
N PHE A 658 25.88 1.02 -35.15
CA PHE A 658 24.75 0.82 -36.06
C PHE A 658 23.53 1.71 -35.76
N HIS A 659 23.63 2.57 -34.74
CA HIS A 659 22.52 3.29 -34.12
C HIS A 659 21.88 4.36 -35.03
N GLY A 660 20.55 4.35 -35.07
CA GLY A 660 19.72 5.40 -35.67
C GLY A 660 19.63 6.66 -34.81
N PRO A 661 18.97 7.73 -35.29
CA PRO A 661 19.07 9.08 -34.73
C PRO A 661 18.76 9.22 -33.23
N ARG A 662 17.75 8.50 -32.70
CA ARG A 662 17.42 8.53 -31.27
C ARG A 662 18.43 7.80 -30.37
N PHE A 663 19.28 6.96 -30.94
CA PHE A 663 20.38 6.27 -30.26
C PHE A 663 21.76 6.83 -30.64
N GLN A 664 21.84 7.93 -31.40
CA GLN A 664 23.10 8.65 -31.61
C GLN A 664 23.42 9.54 -30.40
N LEU A 665 23.87 8.90 -29.33
CA LEU A 665 23.96 9.47 -27.99
C LEU A 665 25.29 10.15 -27.69
N ILE A 666 26.33 9.90 -28.48
CA ILE A 666 27.60 10.64 -28.44
C ILE A 666 27.44 11.92 -29.24
N SER A 667 27.27 13.05 -28.55
CA SER A 667 27.21 14.38 -29.17
C SER A 667 28.59 14.82 -29.67
N GLN A 668 29.63 14.51 -28.90
CA GLN A 668 31.01 14.86 -29.24
C GLN A 668 31.97 13.81 -28.67
N LEU A 669 32.82 13.24 -29.51
CA LEU A 669 33.94 12.43 -29.04
C LEU A 669 35.14 13.35 -28.81
N VAL A 670 35.60 13.47 -27.56
CA VAL A 670 36.72 14.37 -27.20
C VAL A 670 38.03 13.78 -27.72
N GLY A 671 38.26 12.51 -27.42
CA GLY A 671 39.47 11.81 -27.84
C GLY A 671 39.58 10.42 -27.23
N MET A 672 40.61 9.69 -27.65
CA MET A 672 40.85 8.30 -27.28
C MET A 672 42.35 7.96 -27.25
N SER A 673 42.75 7.06 -26.36
CA SER A 673 44.09 6.51 -26.25
C SER A 673 44.03 5.03 -25.82
N GLU A 674 45.18 4.39 -25.63
CA GLU A 674 45.25 3.06 -25.00
C GLU A 674 44.81 3.07 -23.53
N ARG A 675 44.88 4.23 -22.86
CA ARG A 675 44.52 4.38 -21.44
C ARG A 675 43.03 4.64 -21.23
N GLY A 676 42.31 5.09 -22.25
CA GLY A 676 40.88 5.38 -22.13
C GLY A 676 40.32 6.25 -23.25
N ALA A 677 39.12 6.78 -23.02
CA ALA A 677 38.44 7.69 -23.93
C ALA A 677 37.55 8.68 -23.16
N SER A 678 37.17 9.78 -23.81
CA SER A 678 36.17 10.70 -23.24
C SER A 678 35.23 11.25 -24.30
N ALA A 679 33.96 11.40 -23.94
CA ALA A 679 32.92 11.90 -24.83
C ALA A 679 31.87 12.70 -24.07
N THR A 680 31.21 13.62 -24.78
CA THR A 680 29.97 14.27 -24.35
C THR A 680 28.78 13.48 -24.87
N LEU A 681 27.86 13.12 -23.98
CA LEU A 681 26.69 12.30 -24.23
C LEU A 681 25.38 13.10 -24.04
N ARG A 682 24.30 12.61 -24.66
CA ARG A 682 22.92 13.01 -24.37
C ARG A 682 22.30 12.06 -23.34
N GLY A 683 21.71 12.63 -22.30
CA GLY A 683 20.91 11.90 -21.32
C GLY A 683 19.50 11.60 -21.82
N VAL A 684 18.78 10.73 -21.11
CA VAL A 684 17.47 10.22 -21.51
C VAL A 684 16.41 11.32 -21.59
N LEU A 685 16.56 12.36 -20.77
CA LEU A 685 15.67 13.52 -20.75
C LEU A 685 15.79 14.38 -22.03
N ASP A 686 16.92 14.30 -22.73
CA ASP A 686 17.21 15.06 -23.96
C ASP A 686 17.27 14.16 -25.22
N ALA A 687 17.19 12.83 -25.06
CA ALA A 687 17.25 11.86 -26.16
C ALA A 687 15.94 11.75 -26.95
N GLY A 688 14.84 12.30 -26.45
CA GLY A 688 13.54 12.29 -27.12
C GLY A 688 12.87 10.91 -27.12
N TRP A 689 13.11 10.09 -26.08
CA TRP A 689 12.52 8.74 -25.95
C TRP A 689 11.05 8.76 -25.48
N GLY A 690 10.56 9.91 -24.98
CA GLY A 690 9.12 10.18 -24.84
C GLY A 690 8.41 9.49 -23.67
N GLU A 691 9.13 8.83 -22.76
CA GLU A 691 8.56 8.38 -21.48
C GLU A 691 8.61 9.51 -20.44
N PRO A 692 7.66 9.54 -19.47
CA PRO A 692 7.69 10.51 -18.37
C PRO A 692 9.00 10.46 -17.57
N GLU A 693 9.57 11.62 -17.25
CA GLU A 693 10.84 11.73 -16.53
C GLU A 693 10.84 10.95 -15.21
N SER A 694 9.70 10.98 -14.53
CA SER A 694 9.45 10.34 -13.25
C SER A 694 9.56 8.81 -13.28
N ARG A 695 9.58 8.19 -14.46
CA ARG A 695 9.64 6.75 -14.66
C ARG A 695 11.07 6.21 -14.70
N TRP A 696 12.04 7.03 -15.07
CA TRP A 696 13.44 6.62 -15.22
C TRP A 696 14.09 6.40 -13.85
N ARG A 697 14.67 5.21 -13.60
CA ARG A 697 15.49 4.92 -12.40
C ARG A 697 16.98 5.05 -12.67
N THR A 698 17.36 4.83 -13.92
CA THR A 698 18.69 5.05 -14.49
C THR A 698 18.59 6.08 -15.60
N ASP A 699 19.73 6.51 -16.15
CA ASP A 699 19.77 7.24 -17.43
C ASP A 699 20.14 6.28 -18.56
N PRO A 700 19.20 5.48 -19.10
CA PRO A 700 19.54 4.43 -20.04
C PRO A 700 20.12 4.98 -21.35
N ALA A 701 19.77 6.21 -21.75
CA ALA A 701 20.33 6.83 -22.93
C ALA A 701 21.81 7.23 -22.70
N ALA A 702 22.14 7.83 -21.55
CA ALA A 702 23.53 8.12 -21.22
C ALA A 702 24.35 6.84 -21.04
N LEU A 703 23.79 5.83 -20.37
CA LEU A 703 24.43 4.53 -20.20
C LEU A 703 24.69 3.85 -21.54
N ASP A 704 23.75 3.93 -22.49
CA ASP A 704 23.94 3.37 -23.83
C ASP A 704 25.03 4.14 -24.60
N GLY A 705 25.04 5.48 -24.53
CA GLY A 705 26.13 6.29 -25.08
C GLY A 705 27.50 5.95 -24.48
N ALA A 706 27.55 5.61 -23.19
CA ALA A 706 28.77 5.13 -22.53
C ALA A 706 29.20 3.76 -23.10
N LEU A 707 28.27 2.83 -23.31
CA LEU A 707 28.56 1.55 -23.95
C LEU A 707 28.98 1.74 -25.42
N GLN A 708 28.42 2.70 -26.15
CA GLN A 708 28.87 3.04 -27.50
C GLN A 708 30.31 3.55 -27.51
N LEU A 709 30.71 4.36 -26.51
CA LEU A 709 32.11 4.77 -26.33
C LEU A 709 33.02 3.56 -26.06
N ALA A 710 32.56 2.62 -25.22
CA ALA A 710 33.25 1.37 -24.95
C ALA A 710 33.45 0.52 -26.22
N LEU A 711 32.46 0.48 -27.12
CA LEU A 711 32.56 -0.22 -28.41
C LEU A 711 33.61 0.41 -29.33
N LEU A 712 33.66 1.75 -29.41
CA LEU A 712 34.70 2.46 -30.19
C LEU A 712 36.10 2.21 -29.64
N TRP A 713 36.25 2.26 -28.31
CA TRP A 713 37.52 1.97 -27.65
C TRP A 713 37.97 0.53 -27.85
N SER A 714 37.06 -0.42 -27.66
CA SER A 714 37.31 -1.84 -27.89
C SER A 714 37.68 -2.12 -29.35
N ALA A 715 37.03 -1.45 -30.31
CA ALA A 715 37.36 -1.61 -31.73
C ALA A 715 38.78 -1.14 -32.05
N ARG A 716 39.24 -0.06 -31.41
CA ARG A 716 40.64 0.40 -31.53
C ARG A 716 41.62 -0.60 -30.94
N MET A 717 41.30 -1.17 -29.77
CA MET A 717 42.22 -2.08 -29.05
C MET A 717 42.26 -3.48 -29.65
N LEU A 718 41.11 -4.01 -30.08
CA LEU A 718 40.97 -5.39 -30.57
C LEU A 718 41.03 -5.49 -32.11
N GLY A 719 40.93 -4.37 -32.81
CA GLY A 719 41.01 -4.32 -34.28
C GLY A 719 39.72 -4.71 -35.01
N GLY A 720 38.56 -4.69 -34.36
CA GLY A 720 37.27 -4.96 -35.00
C GLY A 720 36.07 -4.70 -34.09
N ALA A 721 34.87 -4.72 -34.66
CA ALA A 721 33.64 -4.48 -33.91
C ALA A 721 33.47 -5.50 -32.77
N SER A 722 32.91 -5.06 -31.64
CA SER A 722 32.63 -5.89 -30.48
C SER A 722 31.19 -5.72 -29.99
N LEU A 723 30.76 -6.55 -29.05
CA LEU A 723 29.49 -6.40 -28.34
C LEU A 723 29.71 -6.43 -26.82
N PRO A 724 28.93 -5.68 -26.02
CA PRO A 724 28.96 -5.80 -24.57
C PRO A 724 28.38 -7.15 -24.15
N THR A 725 29.09 -7.90 -23.30
CA THR A 725 28.67 -9.23 -22.83
C THR A 725 28.32 -9.28 -21.36
N SER A 726 28.90 -8.37 -20.56
CA SER A 726 28.57 -8.24 -19.13
C SER A 726 28.92 -6.86 -18.60
N VAL A 727 28.22 -6.46 -17.54
CA VAL A 727 28.56 -5.30 -16.71
C VAL A 727 28.72 -5.83 -15.29
N GLY A 728 29.94 -5.69 -14.74
CA GLY A 728 30.23 -6.16 -13.37
C GLY A 728 29.40 -5.42 -12.32
N GLU A 729 29.35 -4.09 -12.39
CA GLU A 729 28.52 -3.27 -11.52
C GLU A 729 28.07 -1.98 -12.22
N LEU A 730 26.80 -1.61 -12.06
CA LEU A 730 26.29 -0.25 -12.25
C LEU A 730 26.03 0.35 -10.86
N SER A 731 26.69 1.47 -10.55
CA SER A 731 26.46 2.26 -9.34
C SER A 731 25.71 3.55 -9.67
N LEU A 732 24.60 3.81 -8.97
CA LEU A 732 23.73 4.98 -9.17
C LEU A 732 23.94 5.99 -8.04
N HIS A 733 24.40 7.19 -8.38
CA HIS A 733 24.67 8.25 -7.41
C HIS A 733 23.55 9.30 -7.40
N HIS A 734 23.10 9.73 -8.57
CA HIS A 734 22.06 10.75 -8.75
C HIS A 734 21.07 10.36 -9.86
N PRO A 735 19.82 10.87 -9.82
CA PRO A 735 18.85 10.66 -10.90
C PRO A 735 19.31 11.30 -12.22
N PRO A 736 18.68 10.96 -13.36
CA PRO A 736 18.93 11.62 -14.64
C PRO A 736 18.75 13.13 -14.55
N THR A 737 19.58 13.87 -15.28
CA THR A 737 19.57 15.34 -15.33
C THR A 737 19.48 15.84 -16.76
N HIS A 738 18.99 17.07 -16.94
CA HIS A 738 19.03 17.74 -18.24
C HIS A 738 20.42 18.28 -18.57
N GLY A 739 20.73 18.35 -19.85
CA GLY A 739 21.95 18.90 -20.37
C GLY A 739 23.00 17.85 -20.72
N PRO A 740 24.15 18.29 -21.24
CA PRO A 740 25.21 17.39 -21.68
C PRO A 740 25.84 16.65 -20.50
N LEU A 741 26.10 15.36 -20.70
CA LEU A 741 26.82 14.51 -19.75
C LEU A 741 28.23 14.25 -20.25
N THR A 742 29.22 14.27 -19.37
CA THR A 742 30.60 13.86 -19.69
C THR A 742 30.80 12.41 -19.29
N CYS A 743 31.17 11.57 -20.26
CA CYS A 743 31.60 10.21 -20.03
C CYS A 743 33.13 10.12 -20.10
N THR A 744 33.72 9.52 -19.07
CA THR A 744 35.14 9.15 -19.05
C THR A 744 35.23 7.63 -18.98
N LEU A 745 35.94 7.03 -19.93
CA LEU A 745 36.27 5.62 -19.97
C LEU A 745 37.73 5.44 -19.54
N SER A 746 37.96 4.58 -18.56
CA SER A 746 39.29 4.15 -18.13
C SER A 746 39.54 2.70 -18.55
N ALA A 747 40.67 2.47 -19.22
CA ALA A 747 41.07 1.15 -19.69
C ALA A 747 41.41 0.22 -18.51
N GLY A 748 40.88 -1.00 -18.54
CA GLY A 748 41.29 -2.09 -17.66
C GLY A 748 42.29 -3.01 -18.38
N SER A 749 41.77 -3.95 -19.16
CA SER A 749 42.60 -4.90 -19.94
C SER A 749 42.03 -5.11 -21.32
N ALA A 750 42.87 -5.32 -22.33
CA ALA A 750 42.46 -5.72 -23.67
C ALA A 750 43.41 -6.82 -24.16
N SER A 751 42.89 -8.04 -24.33
CA SER A 751 43.70 -9.18 -24.78
C SER A 751 42.85 -10.22 -25.52
N GLY A 752 43.43 -10.80 -26.56
CA GLY A 752 42.71 -11.73 -27.44
C GLY A 752 41.50 -11.04 -28.08
N SER A 753 40.30 -11.61 -27.87
CA SER A 753 39.03 -11.06 -28.34
C SER A 753 38.24 -10.33 -27.25
N ARG A 754 38.82 -10.06 -26.07
CA ARG A 754 38.11 -9.49 -24.90
C ARG A 754 38.74 -8.17 -24.47
N ALA A 755 37.90 -7.18 -24.17
CA ALA A 755 38.31 -5.94 -23.54
C ALA A 755 37.46 -5.67 -22.28
N VAL A 756 38.09 -5.12 -21.25
CA VAL A 756 37.51 -4.77 -19.95
C VAL A 756 37.83 -3.32 -19.64
N MET A 757 36.81 -2.56 -19.26
CA MET A 757 36.93 -1.13 -18.96
C MET A 757 35.92 -0.68 -17.90
N ASP A 758 36.17 0.50 -17.33
CA ASP A 758 35.25 1.18 -16.42
C ASP A 758 34.86 2.54 -16.99
N LEU A 759 33.66 3.02 -16.67
CA LEU A 759 33.10 4.27 -17.17
C LEU A 759 32.48 5.08 -16.03
N ALA A 760 32.65 6.41 -16.08
CA ALA A 760 32.02 7.34 -15.15
C ALA A 760 31.27 8.44 -15.91
N LEU A 761 30.05 8.76 -15.47
CA LEU A 761 29.17 9.77 -16.04
C LEU A 761 29.04 10.96 -15.09
N HIS A 762 29.35 12.16 -15.56
CA HIS A 762 29.20 13.41 -14.81
C HIS A 762 28.26 14.36 -15.54
N ASP A 763 27.46 15.13 -14.80
CA ASP A 763 26.69 16.24 -15.37
C ASP A 763 27.57 17.45 -15.71
N ALA A 764 26.95 18.48 -16.29
CA ALA A 764 27.61 19.74 -16.63
C ALA A 764 28.20 20.48 -15.41
N ALA A 765 27.72 20.18 -14.19
CA ALA A 765 28.26 20.73 -12.94
C ALA A 765 29.41 19.87 -12.36
N GLY A 766 29.74 18.74 -12.99
CA GLY A 766 30.73 17.79 -12.50
C GLY A 766 30.19 16.85 -11.41
N THR A 767 28.89 16.78 -11.20
CA THR A 767 28.24 15.84 -10.29
C THR A 767 28.27 14.45 -10.90
N LEU A 768 28.74 13.46 -10.15
CA LEU A 768 28.75 12.06 -10.59
C LEU A 768 27.32 11.51 -10.62
N ILE A 769 26.85 11.10 -11.79
CA ILE A 769 25.50 10.54 -12.00
C ILE A 769 25.51 9.02 -11.81
N ALA A 770 26.39 8.33 -12.53
CA ALA A 770 26.51 6.87 -12.50
C ALA A 770 27.92 6.39 -12.86
N GLU A 771 28.25 5.17 -12.44
CA GLU A 771 29.50 4.47 -12.78
C GLU A 771 29.18 3.06 -13.28
N LEU A 772 29.84 2.62 -14.36
CA LEU A 772 29.87 1.23 -14.77
C LEU A 772 31.28 0.69 -14.52
N SER A 773 31.40 -0.43 -13.80
CA SER A 773 32.69 -1.10 -13.60
C SER A 773 32.65 -2.53 -14.13
N GLY A 774 33.80 -3.00 -14.60
CA GLY A 774 33.93 -4.33 -15.19
C GLY A 774 33.04 -4.50 -16.42
N VAL A 775 32.96 -3.49 -17.28
CA VAL A 775 32.28 -3.62 -18.57
C VAL A 775 33.14 -4.47 -19.48
N GLU A 776 32.59 -5.60 -19.93
CA GLU A 776 33.29 -6.51 -20.82
C GLU A 776 32.69 -6.44 -22.23
N THR A 777 33.56 -6.30 -23.22
CA THR A 777 33.19 -6.44 -24.63
C THR A 777 33.96 -7.59 -25.27
N HIS A 778 33.31 -8.25 -26.23
CA HIS A 778 33.93 -9.32 -27.01
C HIS A 778 33.87 -9.00 -28.50
N GLN A 779 35.02 -9.11 -29.17
CA GLN A 779 35.15 -8.91 -30.61
C GLN A 779 34.28 -9.92 -31.37
N LEU A 780 33.51 -9.42 -32.33
CA LEU A 780 32.75 -10.26 -33.24
C LEU A 780 33.70 -10.99 -34.20
N PRO A 781 33.39 -12.25 -34.58
CA PRO A 781 34.12 -12.91 -35.65
C PRO A 781 34.15 -12.03 -36.90
N ALA A 782 35.30 -11.95 -37.57
CA ALA A 782 35.41 -11.24 -38.83
C ALA A 782 34.30 -11.74 -39.77
N ARG A 783 33.47 -10.83 -40.28
CA ARG A 783 32.48 -11.17 -41.31
C ARG A 783 33.26 -11.78 -42.46
N ILE A 784 33.09 -13.09 -42.70
CA ILE A 784 33.63 -13.72 -43.90
C ILE A 784 32.94 -13.00 -45.06
N GLY A 785 33.72 -12.22 -45.81
CA GLY A 785 33.22 -11.42 -46.92
C GLY A 785 32.46 -12.28 -47.92
N ALA A 786 31.51 -11.66 -48.61
CA ALA A 786 30.65 -12.26 -49.63
C ALA A 786 31.38 -12.82 -50.87
N GLU A 787 32.70 -13.02 -50.82
CA GLU A 787 33.52 -13.57 -51.90
C GLU A 787 33.97 -15.03 -51.68
N SER A 788 33.62 -15.68 -50.55
CA SER A 788 33.98 -17.10 -50.30
C SER A 788 32.80 -18.08 -50.41
N ARG A 789 31.72 -17.71 -51.09
CA ARG A 789 30.68 -18.65 -51.54
C ARG A 789 30.57 -18.56 -53.07
N ALA A 790 31.58 -19.11 -53.74
CA ALA A 790 31.46 -19.56 -55.13
C ALA A 790 31.06 -21.04 -55.13
#